data_AF-A0AAE3QZ83-F1
#
_entry.id   AF-A0AAE3QZ83-F1
#
_cell.length_a   1.000
_cell.length_b   1.000
_cell.length_c   1.000
_cell.angle_alpha   90.00
_cell.angle_beta   90.00
_cell.angle_gamma   90.00
#
_symmetry.space_group_name_H-M   'P 1'
#
loop_
_entity.id
_entity.type
_entity.pdbx_description
1 polymer ?
#
loop_
_entity_poly.entity_id
_entity_poly.type
_entity_poly.pdbx_seq_one_letter_code
_entity_poly.pdbx_strand_id
1 'polypeptide(L)'
;MRLRCILAIFLFISQFVFVQAQEQITVKEAAEITYQAKETVKAYQSLLNFVAFAENAPNELKEAIENSYSPSRNQIFYSKDAVIEDDIDPENQLGHTKDLPADKYLNTLDILYEKDIDPTITLSNFQVSHLKKKDYLYIKVFFESQFSKKDRKKQLAYPVRQRIALLRAEKRGNRWYTFISGIHFFDPSLPVESTDSDILILSDIAMVADTAQLSASGNTEAVASSDRLELAIKEYEALQEESKKKLEEEFKQAITHANQLYANQEFEEAETAYKKARELNPFNTVPLVQLIRVKKELSIRTYESYIAQAERAKKERRYEVAMDFYQKAVQKRPQATDIITRELQPLSQRVNDISSVRNRMEAGKIADAIEECDRKIKEKRKVIADYPEFFLLRGKAYLLSSDRKAKDRALEDFNKAIEIDAYYQEARLIRADYLEKNGNAIGAITDYDVALANIPLGRETHSERVAIIIKKVLLKKNSGNLKGAIEEYEKLIRETDQLGLVQNAEVFYEKGLLEFKKATTEQSATDYQNADKSFSKAISLNGTLLLAYFQRGLVRFDLEKYREAAKDFFESEKLGLDSVSRKSIEWKSKTLYDGGVKALEEGQLDKAEKFFRNAIVIRPKNSLAWFKKGEVLFSRQEFETAIDHYNTAISFTSVFPEVYYKKGLALYRLSRYNEAIQCFDQAIKQNKNYIEAYKGAGDSYQKLTSYKIAFSFYQNAITILQPDLKKAQKSENKNLITKLKAQLAEVYHGVGQCHYNTKAYPDAVKAFDKAIEYVADYSDAYYYRGITFLAQNSLKDAVKNISKALEYFPENPSYRYAIANAYYLKKEYEEAIKNYTTVLRIDSINTLKDTKHRRGLSFVMAQNYEKALKDFSEYNASVESGKETIFYTDYGFLYLQMKQDSLATMQFNKALLHTSEFPEALYGLACVYDTRNNTNDAMLYVEKALLSKQLNKSFVIYNEEFFLKNLRNNKILAKRYSALKKKNLLSSPN
;
A
#
# COMPACT_ATOMS: atom_id res chain seq x y z
N MET A 1 24.44 -37.95 -2.87
CA MET A 1 24.27 -39.42 -2.89
C MET A 1 25.46 -40.03 -2.17
N ARG A 2 25.23 -40.54 -0.94
CA ARG A 2 26.04 -41.50 -0.13
C ARG A 2 27.49 -41.10 0.24
N LEU A 3 27.92 -40.97 1.51
CA LEU A 3 28.02 -41.89 2.67
C LEU A 3 29.49 -42.35 2.88
N ARG A 4 30.09 -42.04 4.06
CA ARG A 4 31.12 -42.83 4.83
C ARG A 4 32.50 -43.08 4.17
N CYS A 5 33.68 -43.22 4.81
CA CYS A 5 34.22 -43.49 6.16
C CYS A 5 35.76 -43.16 6.11
N ILE A 6 36.38 -42.45 7.07
CA ILE A 6 37.19 -42.92 8.24
C ILE A 6 38.66 -43.38 7.95
N LEU A 7 39.60 -42.65 8.59
CA LEU A 7 40.96 -42.95 9.15
C LEU A 7 42.00 -43.79 8.37
N ALA A 8 43.24 -43.27 8.29
CA ALA A 8 44.41 -43.76 9.07
C ALA A 8 45.79 -43.28 8.52
N ILE A 9 46.68 -42.89 9.46
CA ILE A 9 48.17 -43.03 9.50
C ILE A 9 49.00 -42.04 8.63
N PHE A 10 49.71 -41.03 9.18
CA PHE A 10 50.95 -40.98 10.01
C PHE A 10 52.25 -41.44 9.34
N LEU A 11 53.30 -40.63 9.54
CA LEU A 11 54.75 -40.85 9.34
C LEU A 11 55.38 -40.47 7.97
N PHE A 12 55.98 -39.28 7.92
CA PHE A 12 57.34 -39.14 7.39
C PHE A 12 58.18 -38.26 8.31
N ILE A 13 59.35 -38.79 8.66
CA ILE A 13 60.28 -38.36 9.69
C ILE A 13 61.39 -37.50 9.07
N SER A 14 61.86 -36.53 9.86
CA SER A 14 63.19 -35.90 9.90
C SER A 14 63.72 -35.18 8.65
N GLN A 15 64.06 -33.90 8.82
CA GLN A 15 65.35 -33.49 9.38
C GLN A 15 65.32 -31.98 9.65
N PHE A 16 65.22 -31.60 10.92
CA PHE A 16 65.81 -30.34 11.37
C PHE A 16 66.44 -30.60 12.74
N VAL A 17 67.74 -30.36 12.78
CA VAL A 17 68.54 -30.20 13.99
C VAL A 17 67.85 -29.16 14.88
N PHE A 18 67.40 -29.54 16.07
CA PHE A 18 67.09 -28.58 17.12
C PHE A 18 68.12 -28.74 18.24
N VAL A 19 68.99 -27.76 18.28
CA VAL A 19 69.81 -27.34 19.41
C VAL A 19 69.01 -27.47 20.71
N GLN A 20 69.62 -28.01 21.79
CA GLN A 20 69.08 -27.87 23.14
C GLN A 20 68.92 -26.37 23.44
N ALA A 21 67.72 -25.83 23.24
CA ALA A 21 67.40 -24.48 23.66
C ALA A 21 67.27 -24.51 25.19
N GLN A 22 68.20 -23.86 25.89
CA GLN A 22 67.98 -23.41 27.26
C GLN A 22 66.63 -22.66 27.26
N GLU A 23 65.61 -23.15 28.00
CA GLU A 23 64.39 -22.36 28.23
C GLU A 23 64.81 -21.07 28.95
N GLN A 24 64.78 -19.97 28.23
CA GLN A 24 65.06 -18.64 28.74
C GLN A 24 63.77 -18.08 29.33
N ILE A 25 63.76 -17.76 30.63
CA ILE A 25 62.61 -17.19 31.34
C ILE A 25 62.80 -15.68 31.41
N THR A 26 61.76 -14.92 31.09
CA THR A 26 61.79 -13.45 31.22
C THR A 26 61.58 -13.01 32.67
N VAL A 27 62.05 -11.81 33.03
CA VAL A 27 61.79 -11.21 34.35
C VAL A 27 60.28 -11.17 34.67
N LYS A 28 59.45 -10.88 33.66
CA LYS A 28 57.99 -10.85 33.79
C LYS A 28 57.38 -12.23 34.06
N GLU A 29 57.86 -13.27 33.38
CA GLU A 29 57.40 -14.64 33.61
C GLU A 29 57.83 -15.18 34.98
N ALA A 30 59.03 -14.84 35.44
CA ALA A 30 59.48 -15.18 36.79
C ALA A 30 58.64 -14.48 37.88
N ALA A 31 58.27 -13.21 37.67
CA ALA A 31 57.34 -12.49 38.53
C ALA A 31 55.94 -13.12 38.56
N GLU A 32 55.41 -13.53 37.40
CA GLU A 32 54.14 -14.25 37.29
C GLU A 32 54.18 -15.58 38.04
N ILE A 33 55.21 -16.42 37.84
CA ILE A 33 55.36 -17.69 38.54
C ILE A 33 55.42 -17.48 40.07
N THR A 34 56.14 -16.45 40.53
CA THR A 34 56.28 -16.12 41.96
C THR A 34 54.94 -15.74 42.58
N TYR A 35 54.17 -14.87 41.92
CA TYR A 35 52.82 -14.51 42.37
C TYR A 35 51.88 -15.72 42.39
N GLN A 36 51.87 -16.49 41.31
CA GLN A 36 51.03 -17.69 41.21
C GLN A 36 51.36 -18.69 42.32
N ALA A 37 52.65 -18.86 42.68
CA ALA A 37 53.06 -19.77 43.73
C ALA A 37 52.43 -19.42 45.09
N LYS A 38 52.46 -18.14 45.45
CA LYS A 38 51.86 -17.62 46.68
C LYS A 38 50.34 -17.79 46.67
N GLU A 39 49.69 -17.50 45.55
CA GLU A 39 48.23 -17.65 45.42
C GLU A 39 47.77 -19.12 45.45
N THR A 40 48.54 -20.05 44.89
CA THR A 40 48.25 -21.49 44.98
C THR A 40 48.25 -21.98 46.43
N VAL A 41 49.15 -21.48 47.29
CA VAL A 41 49.14 -21.83 48.73
C VAL A 41 47.94 -21.19 49.46
N LYS A 42 47.51 -19.98 49.07
CA LYS A 42 46.26 -19.40 49.62
C LYS A 42 45.00 -20.16 49.15
N ALA A 43 45.00 -20.68 47.92
CA ALA A 43 43.95 -21.54 47.41
C ALA A 43 43.90 -22.87 48.20
N TYR A 44 45.06 -23.41 48.59
CA TYR A 44 45.14 -24.56 49.49
C TYR A 44 44.48 -24.29 50.85
N GLN A 45 44.71 -23.12 51.48
CA GLN A 45 43.97 -22.74 52.71
C GLN A 45 42.44 -22.75 52.50
N SER A 46 41.98 -22.24 51.36
CA SER A 46 40.55 -22.18 51.04
C SER A 46 39.96 -23.60 50.89
N LEU A 47 40.71 -24.50 50.26
CA LEU A 47 40.34 -25.91 50.16
C LEU A 47 40.28 -26.60 51.53
N LEU A 48 41.25 -26.36 52.42
CA LEU A 48 41.25 -26.93 53.77
C LEU A 48 40.01 -26.50 54.57
N ASN A 49 39.66 -25.22 54.51
CA ASN A 49 38.46 -24.70 55.17
C ASN A 49 37.17 -25.22 54.53
N PHE A 50 37.15 -25.40 53.21
CA PHE A 50 36.02 -26.04 52.54
C PHE A 50 35.84 -27.48 53.02
N VAL A 51 36.91 -28.27 53.12
CA VAL A 51 36.86 -29.64 53.66
C VAL A 51 36.38 -29.66 55.12
N ALA A 52 36.80 -28.67 55.91
CA ALA A 52 36.40 -28.53 57.32
C ALA A 52 34.97 -27.98 57.53
N PHE A 53 34.21 -27.67 56.47
CA PHE A 53 32.87 -27.09 56.58
C PHE A 53 31.79 -28.12 56.95
N ALA A 54 30.96 -27.81 57.95
CA ALA A 54 30.01 -28.75 58.54
C ALA A 54 28.83 -29.17 57.64
N GLU A 55 28.34 -28.29 56.75
CA GLU A 55 27.11 -28.55 55.97
C GLU A 55 27.36 -29.06 54.54
N ASN A 56 28.60 -29.43 54.20
CA ASN A 56 28.92 -29.91 52.86
C ASN A 56 28.22 -31.24 52.53
N ALA A 57 27.64 -31.32 51.34
CA ALA A 57 27.13 -32.59 50.81
C ALA A 57 28.32 -33.52 50.49
N PRO A 58 28.23 -34.84 50.81
CA PRO A 58 29.32 -35.78 50.56
C PRO A 58 29.82 -35.79 49.10
N ASN A 59 28.92 -35.60 48.14
CA ASN A 59 29.27 -35.56 46.71
C ASN A 59 30.01 -34.27 46.33
N GLU A 60 29.59 -33.11 46.86
CA GLU A 60 30.25 -31.83 46.59
C GLU A 60 31.66 -31.80 47.20
N LEU A 61 31.82 -32.39 48.39
CA LEU A 61 33.11 -32.54 49.05
C LEU A 61 34.06 -33.43 48.24
N LYS A 62 33.57 -34.60 47.83
CA LYS A 62 34.34 -35.54 47.00
C LYS A 62 34.78 -34.89 45.68
N GLU A 63 33.87 -34.18 45.01
CA GLU A 63 34.17 -33.46 43.78
C GLU A 63 35.21 -32.35 43.98
N ALA A 64 35.13 -31.57 45.06
CA ALA A 64 36.10 -30.52 45.36
C ALA A 64 37.51 -31.09 45.62
N ILE A 65 37.60 -32.18 46.37
CA ILE A 65 38.87 -32.90 46.62
C ILE A 65 39.41 -33.45 45.30
N GLU A 66 38.59 -34.11 44.48
CA GLU A 66 39.00 -34.66 43.18
C GLU A 66 39.48 -33.57 42.19
N ASN A 67 38.79 -32.43 42.16
CA ASN A 67 39.15 -31.29 41.31
C ASN A 67 40.44 -30.59 41.77
N SER A 68 40.84 -30.75 43.04
CA SER A 68 42.05 -30.14 43.58
C SER A 68 43.34 -30.73 43.01
N TYR A 69 43.30 -31.95 42.47
CA TYR A 69 44.47 -32.60 41.85
C TYR A 69 44.23 -33.06 40.41
N SER A 70 42.98 -33.03 39.92
CA SER A 70 42.63 -33.27 38.52
C SER A 70 42.80 -31.99 37.68
N PRO A 71 43.10 -32.08 36.37
CA PRO A 71 43.14 -30.91 35.48
C PRO A 71 41.79 -30.19 35.43
N SER A 72 41.68 -29.12 36.22
CA SER A 72 40.49 -28.28 36.32
C SER A 72 40.91 -26.83 36.58
N ARG A 73 39.96 -25.90 36.51
CA ARG A 73 40.23 -24.49 36.90
C ARG A 73 40.64 -24.36 38.37
N ASN A 74 40.32 -25.35 39.20
CA ASN A 74 40.56 -25.37 40.64
C ASN A 74 41.69 -26.33 41.06
N GLN A 75 42.52 -26.76 40.10
CA GLN A 75 43.66 -27.62 40.38
C GLN A 75 44.69 -26.88 41.24
N ILE A 76 45.00 -27.40 42.42
CA ILE A 76 45.95 -26.88 43.40
C ILE A 76 47.19 -27.77 43.49
N PHE A 77 46.99 -29.08 43.49
CA PHE A 77 48.04 -30.09 43.52
C PHE A 77 48.40 -30.56 42.10
N TYR A 78 49.68 -30.86 41.90
CA TYR A 78 50.18 -31.31 40.61
C TYR A 78 49.56 -32.65 40.21
N SER A 79 49.45 -33.56 41.18
CA SER A 79 48.74 -34.82 41.07
C SER A 79 48.20 -35.21 42.44
N LYS A 80 47.35 -36.23 42.48
CA LYS A 80 46.84 -36.80 43.74
C LYS A 80 47.97 -37.34 44.64
N ASP A 81 49.10 -37.70 44.03
CA ASP A 81 50.27 -38.30 44.69
C ASP A 81 51.26 -37.25 45.23
N ALA A 82 50.91 -35.96 45.17
CA ALA A 82 51.71 -34.91 45.79
C ALA A 82 51.89 -35.20 47.29
N VAL A 83 53.14 -35.14 47.76
CA VAL A 83 53.52 -35.64 49.09
C VAL A 83 53.35 -34.55 50.14
N ILE A 84 52.51 -34.78 51.13
CA ILE A 84 52.25 -33.88 52.25
C ILE A 84 52.71 -34.57 53.54
N GLU A 85 53.67 -33.98 54.23
CA GLU A 85 54.06 -34.42 55.57
C GLU A 85 52.92 -34.16 56.55
N ASP A 86 52.41 -35.22 57.16
CA ASP A 86 51.21 -35.21 57.98
C ASP A 86 51.35 -34.33 59.23
N ASP A 87 50.61 -33.22 59.24
CA ASP A 87 50.36 -32.34 60.39
C ASP A 87 48.89 -32.39 60.85
N ILE A 88 48.05 -33.29 60.28
CA ILE A 88 46.71 -33.60 60.79
C ILE A 88 46.82 -34.42 62.07
N ASP A 89 47.91 -35.16 62.27
CA ASP A 89 48.26 -35.68 63.60
C ASP A 89 49.08 -34.63 64.38
N PRO A 90 48.53 -34.03 65.47
CA PRO A 90 49.20 -32.94 66.19
C PRO A 90 50.52 -33.35 66.86
N GLU A 91 50.75 -34.65 67.07
CA GLU A 91 51.98 -35.17 67.70
C GLU A 91 53.16 -35.28 66.72
N ASN A 92 52.91 -35.32 65.41
CA ASN A 92 53.98 -35.39 64.41
C ASN A 92 54.76 -34.07 64.34
N GLN A 93 56.09 -34.17 64.27
CA GLN A 93 57.00 -33.03 64.19
C GLN A 93 58.22 -33.37 63.33
N LEU A 94 59.00 -32.35 62.93
CA LEU A 94 60.21 -32.52 62.12
C LEU A 94 61.08 -33.68 62.64
N GLY A 95 61.42 -34.63 61.77
CA GLY A 95 62.18 -35.86 62.09
C GLY A 95 61.33 -37.08 62.49
N HIS A 96 60.03 -36.90 62.77
CA HIS A 96 59.06 -37.96 63.08
C HIS A 96 57.74 -37.73 62.33
N THR A 97 57.80 -37.69 61.00
CA THR A 97 56.68 -37.35 60.12
C THR A 97 56.29 -38.54 59.24
N LYS A 98 55.04 -38.52 58.76
CA LYS A 98 54.55 -39.49 57.78
C LYS A 98 54.18 -38.78 56.49
N ASP A 99 54.73 -39.24 55.39
CA ASP A 99 54.39 -38.77 54.05
C ASP A 99 53.04 -39.33 53.60
N LEU A 100 52.11 -38.45 53.26
CA LEU A 100 50.79 -38.81 52.75
C LEU A 100 50.55 -38.19 51.35
N PRO A 101 49.96 -38.95 50.42
CA PRO A 101 49.39 -38.38 49.20
C PRO A 101 48.30 -37.34 49.51
N ALA A 102 48.19 -36.29 48.67
CA ALA A 102 47.27 -35.17 48.87
C ALA A 102 45.79 -35.59 49.00
N ASP A 103 45.33 -36.56 48.20
CA ASP A 103 43.97 -37.09 48.30
C ASP A 103 43.70 -37.75 49.65
N LYS A 104 44.64 -38.55 50.13
CA LYS A 104 44.56 -39.23 51.42
C LYS A 104 44.65 -38.23 52.57
N TYR A 105 45.51 -37.22 52.47
CA TYR A 105 45.63 -36.16 53.46
C TYR A 105 44.30 -35.39 53.60
N LEU A 106 43.72 -34.90 52.50
CA LEU A 106 42.47 -34.14 52.53
C LEU A 106 41.28 -34.98 53.04
N ASN A 107 41.18 -36.25 52.64
CA ASN A 107 40.16 -37.15 53.18
C ASN A 107 40.40 -37.48 54.66
N THR A 108 41.65 -37.52 55.10
CA THR A 108 41.97 -37.71 56.53
C THR A 108 41.57 -36.48 57.33
N LEU A 109 41.79 -35.27 56.80
CA LEU A 109 41.36 -34.02 57.42
C LEU A 109 39.84 -33.96 57.58
N ASP A 110 39.10 -34.32 56.52
CA ASP A 110 37.63 -34.40 56.54
C ASP A 110 37.09 -35.23 57.72
N ILE A 111 37.80 -36.32 58.04
CA ILE A 111 37.40 -37.31 59.03
C ILE A 111 37.89 -36.93 60.44
N LEU A 112 39.15 -36.52 60.58
CA LEU A 112 39.83 -36.39 61.87
C LEU A 112 39.77 -34.97 62.45
N TYR A 113 39.68 -33.92 61.63
CA TYR A 113 39.62 -32.56 62.13
C TYR A 113 38.19 -32.15 62.50
N GLU A 114 38.01 -31.46 63.61
CA GLU A 114 36.69 -30.98 64.03
C GLU A 114 36.15 -29.93 63.06
N LYS A 115 34.92 -30.15 62.56
CA LYS A 115 34.30 -29.32 61.51
C LYS A 115 33.52 -28.17 62.12
N ASP A 116 33.42 -27.07 61.40
CA ASP A 116 32.68 -25.88 61.81
C ASP A 116 31.95 -25.23 60.62
N ILE A 117 30.99 -24.35 60.88
CA ILE A 117 30.35 -23.52 59.87
C ILE A 117 31.27 -22.34 59.50
N ASP A 118 32.12 -21.89 60.44
CA ASP A 118 33.10 -20.83 60.21
C ASP A 118 34.48 -21.37 59.76
N PRO A 119 35.27 -20.61 58.97
CA PRO A 119 36.64 -20.99 58.62
C PRO A 119 37.56 -21.07 59.86
N THR A 120 38.29 -22.17 60.02
CA THR A 120 39.08 -22.46 61.24
C THR A 120 40.55 -22.78 60.99
N ILE A 121 40.99 -22.82 59.73
CA ILE A 121 42.37 -23.13 59.34
C ILE A 121 42.98 -21.89 58.66
N THR A 122 44.14 -21.44 59.14
CA THR A 122 44.79 -20.21 58.64
C THR A 122 46.24 -20.49 58.25
N LEU A 123 46.66 -19.98 57.09
CA LEU A 123 48.04 -19.97 56.63
C LEU A 123 48.57 -18.53 56.61
N SER A 124 49.75 -18.29 57.16
CA SER A 124 50.33 -16.95 57.35
C SER A 124 51.84 -16.91 57.07
N ASN A 125 52.47 -15.73 57.17
CA ASN A 125 53.92 -15.54 57.05
C ASN A 125 54.53 -16.09 55.74
N PHE A 126 53.90 -15.78 54.59
CA PHE A 126 54.35 -16.25 53.28
C PHE A 126 55.67 -15.60 52.84
N GLN A 127 56.68 -16.42 52.53
CA GLN A 127 57.92 -16.02 51.88
C GLN A 127 58.19 -16.94 50.69
N VAL A 128 58.54 -16.38 49.52
CA VAL A 128 58.75 -17.15 48.28
C VAL A 128 60.23 -17.18 47.93
N SER A 129 60.77 -18.34 47.55
CA SER A 129 62.16 -18.48 47.11
C SER A 129 62.36 -17.98 45.67
N HIS A 130 63.62 -17.80 45.25
CA HIS A 130 63.94 -17.66 43.82
C HIS A 130 63.57 -18.94 43.04
N LEU A 131 63.27 -18.75 41.75
CA LEU A 131 62.92 -19.82 40.81
C LEU A 131 64.14 -20.69 40.51
N LYS A 132 63.96 -22.01 40.54
CA LYS A 132 65.03 -23.01 40.31
C LYS A 132 64.60 -24.03 39.26
N LYS A 133 65.57 -24.70 38.64
CA LYS A 133 65.34 -25.71 37.60
C LYS A 133 66.00 -27.03 37.95
N LYS A 134 65.22 -28.10 37.85
CA LYS A 134 65.70 -29.49 37.79
C LYS A 134 65.24 -30.09 36.46
N ASP A 135 64.44 -31.16 36.48
CA ASP A 135 63.73 -31.69 35.31
C ASP A 135 62.48 -30.86 34.95
N TYR A 136 62.08 -29.96 35.86
CA TYR A 136 61.00 -28.99 35.74
C TYR A 136 61.37 -27.71 36.51
N LEU A 137 60.64 -26.63 36.23
CA LEU A 137 60.76 -25.38 36.99
C LEU A 137 60.04 -25.50 38.32
N TYR A 138 60.71 -25.13 39.39
CA TYR A 138 60.14 -25.22 40.72
C TYR A 138 60.48 -24.01 41.59
N ILE A 139 59.59 -23.74 42.53
CA ILE A 139 59.66 -22.63 43.46
C ILE A 139 59.16 -23.07 44.82
N LYS A 140 59.77 -22.57 45.90
CA LYS A 140 59.40 -22.91 47.28
C LYS A 140 58.64 -21.75 47.90
N VAL A 141 57.56 -22.04 48.61
CA VAL A 141 56.82 -21.07 49.42
C VAL A 141 56.88 -21.50 50.88
N PHE A 142 57.51 -20.69 51.71
CA PHE A 142 57.56 -20.84 53.16
C PHE A 142 56.34 -20.16 53.78
N PHE A 143 55.69 -20.81 54.75
CA PHE A 143 54.52 -20.27 55.45
C PHE A 143 54.34 -20.93 56.81
N GLU A 144 53.49 -20.36 57.66
CA GLU A 144 53.03 -20.97 58.90
C GLU A 144 51.62 -21.53 58.73
N SER A 145 51.38 -22.75 59.22
CA SER A 145 50.03 -23.33 59.31
C SER A 145 49.51 -23.31 60.75
N GLN A 146 48.24 -22.93 60.91
CA GLN A 146 47.53 -22.94 62.18
C GLN A 146 46.14 -23.55 62.02
N PHE A 147 45.86 -24.58 62.82
CA PHE A 147 44.56 -25.25 62.92
C PHE A 147 43.96 -24.92 64.30
N SER A 148 42.86 -24.18 64.33
CA SER A 148 42.30 -23.65 65.59
C SER A 148 41.40 -24.61 66.35
N LYS A 149 40.88 -25.66 65.69
CA LYS A 149 40.09 -26.72 66.32
C LYS A 149 40.96 -27.91 66.73
N LYS A 150 40.35 -28.87 67.42
CA LYS A 150 41.04 -30.06 67.94
C LYS A 150 40.92 -31.25 67.00
N ASP A 151 41.84 -32.19 67.13
CA ASP A 151 41.68 -33.53 66.55
C ASP A 151 40.48 -34.23 67.21
N ARG A 152 39.54 -34.75 66.42
CA ARG A 152 38.31 -35.39 66.93
C ARG A 152 38.60 -36.63 67.77
N LYS A 153 39.69 -37.36 67.49
CA LYS A 153 40.00 -38.65 68.10
C LYS A 153 40.86 -38.51 69.35
N LYS A 154 41.91 -37.68 69.31
CA LYS A 154 42.88 -37.46 70.38
C LYS A 154 42.54 -36.24 71.26
N GLN A 155 41.68 -35.33 70.78
CA GLN A 155 41.29 -34.09 71.48
C GLN A 155 42.46 -33.15 71.81
N LEU A 156 43.55 -33.24 71.04
CA LEU A 156 44.74 -32.41 71.16
C LEU A 156 44.62 -31.16 70.29
N ALA A 157 45.22 -30.06 70.74
CA ALA A 157 45.33 -28.82 69.97
C ALA A 157 46.55 -28.88 69.04
N TYR A 158 46.46 -28.21 67.88
CA TYR A 158 47.55 -28.15 66.92
C TYR A 158 48.49 -26.98 67.24
N PRO A 159 49.81 -27.23 67.34
CA PRO A 159 50.78 -26.14 67.41
C PRO A 159 50.92 -25.44 66.05
N VAL A 160 51.35 -24.17 66.06
CA VAL A 160 51.72 -23.47 64.82
C VAL A 160 52.97 -24.14 64.23
N ARG A 161 52.94 -24.47 62.93
CA ARG A 161 54.03 -25.17 62.24
C ARG A 161 54.59 -24.32 61.10
N GLN A 162 55.91 -24.24 61.00
CA GLN A 162 56.58 -23.69 59.81
C GLN A 162 56.67 -24.76 58.73
N ARG A 163 56.23 -24.41 57.52
CA ARG A 163 56.05 -25.31 56.38
C ARG A 163 56.71 -24.76 55.14
N ILE A 164 57.08 -25.66 54.24
CA ILE A 164 57.57 -25.37 52.90
C ILE A 164 56.66 -26.08 51.91
N ALA A 165 55.97 -25.34 51.06
CA ALA A 165 55.35 -25.89 49.86
C ALA A 165 56.38 -25.90 48.73
N LEU A 166 56.58 -27.05 48.11
CA LEU A 166 57.30 -27.20 46.85
C LEU A 166 56.30 -27.14 45.71
N LEU A 167 56.43 -26.14 44.84
CA LEU A 167 55.52 -25.94 43.72
C LEU A 167 56.26 -26.14 42.40
N ARG A 168 55.63 -26.89 41.49
CA ARG A 168 56.04 -27.04 40.10
C ARG A 168 55.34 -25.99 39.25
N ALA A 169 56.11 -25.25 38.45
CA ALA A 169 55.60 -24.28 37.50
C ALA A 169 55.46 -24.89 36.11
N GLU A 170 54.29 -24.72 35.49
CA GLU A 170 54.01 -25.18 34.13
C GLU A 170 53.33 -24.08 33.31
N LYS A 171 53.76 -23.95 32.05
CA LYS A 171 53.12 -23.04 31.11
C LYS A 171 51.98 -23.76 30.41
N ARG A 172 50.75 -23.27 30.55
CA ARG A 172 49.57 -23.76 29.82
C ARG A 172 49.02 -22.64 28.94
N GLY A 173 49.17 -22.80 27.62
CA GLY A 173 48.90 -21.70 26.68
C GLY A 173 49.87 -20.53 26.90
N ASN A 174 49.34 -19.34 27.15
CA ASN A 174 50.14 -18.12 27.34
C ASN A 174 50.25 -17.67 28.81
N ARG A 175 49.98 -18.55 29.78
CA ARG A 175 50.01 -18.26 31.22
C ARG A 175 50.78 -19.32 31.98
N TRP A 176 51.42 -18.89 33.07
CA TRP A 176 52.07 -19.79 34.01
C TRP A 176 51.12 -20.20 35.12
N TYR A 177 51.15 -21.48 35.46
CA TYR A 177 50.43 -22.04 36.59
C TYR A 177 51.41 -22.72 37.52
N THR A 178 51.14 -22.69 38.82
CA THR A 178 51.94 -23.40 39.81
C THR A 178 51.08 -24.40 40.55
N PHE A 179 51.63 -25.58 40.77
CA PHE A 179 50.93 -26.68 41.41
C PHE A 179 51.79 -27.24 42.54
N ILE A 180 51.18 -27.48 43.69
CA ILE A 180 51.87 -28.07 44.84
C ILE A 180 52.23 -29.52 44.48
N SER A 181 53.53 -29.81 44.49
CA SER A 181 54.07 -31.17 44.35
C SER A 181 54.42 -31.80 45.70
N GLY A 182 54.63 -30.98 46.73
CA GLY A 182 54.72 -31.45 48.10
C GLY A 182 54.67 -30.34 49.13
N ILE A 183 54.36 -30.69 50.39
CA ILE A 183 54.37 -29.78 51.54
C ILE A 183 55.11 -30.46 52.69
N HIS A 184 56.15 -29.81 53.18
CA HIS A 184 57.09 -30.36 54.16
C HIS A 184 57.23 -29.45 55.38
N PHE A 185 57.69 -29.99 56.51
CA PHE A 185 58.15 -29.18 57.65
C PHE A 185 59.43 -28.43 57.28
N PHE A 186 59.58 -27.21 57.80
CA PHE A 186 60.79 -26.41 57.62
C PHE A 186 61.93 -26.95 58.50
N ASP A 187 63.06 -27.34 57.89
CA ASP A 187 64.30 -27.75 58.59
C ASP A 187 65.37 -26.65 58.51
N PRO A 188 65.71 -25.97 59.63
CA PRO A 188 66.71 -24.91 59.66
C PRO A 188 68.15 -25.40 59.44
N SER A 189 68.41 -26.70 59.55
CA SER A 189 69.76 -27.29 59.50
C SER A 189 70.26 -27.60 58.09
N LEU A 190 69.36 -27.62 57.10
CA LEU A 190 69.72 -27.74 55.70
C LEU A 190 70.30 -26.42 55.17
N PRO A 191 71.39 -26.44 54.37
CA PRO A 191 71.93 -25.21 53.80
C PRO A 191 70.84 -24.53 52.96
N VAL A 192 70.60 -23.25 53.24
CA VAL A 192 69.84 -22.38 52.35
C VAL A 192 70.65 -22.29 51.07
N GLU A 193 70.35 -23.16 50.10
CA GLU A 193 70.97 -23.18 48.78
C GLU A 193 71.12 -21.75 48.24
N SER A 194 72.32 -21.42 47.72
CA SER A 194 72.77 -20.07 47.32
C SER A 194 71.66 -19.16 46.78
N THR A 195 71.70 -17.90 47.18
CA THR A 195 70.79 -16.81 46.76
C THR A 195 70.80 -16.51 45.26
N ASP A 196 71.66 -17.18 44.47
CA ASP A 196 71.72 -17.05 43.03
C ASP A 196 70.72 -18.00 42.35
N SER A 197 69.98 -17.50 41.37
CA SER A 197 69.14 -18.31 40.49
C SER A 197 70.02 -19.12 39.53
N ASP A 198 69.91 -20.45 39.53
CA ASP A 198 70.62 -21.35 38.59
C ASP A 198 70.09 -21.27 37.13
N ILE A 199 69.28 -20.26 36.82
CA ILE A 199 68.61 -20.06 35.53
C ILE A 199 68.93 -18.67 35.00
N LEU A 200 69.22 -18.58 33.70
CA LEU A 200 69.42 -17.31 33.01
C LEU A 200 68.07 -16.59 32.84
N ILE A 201 67.85 -15.50 33.60
CA ILE A 201 66.66 -14.64 33.48
C ILE A 201 66.99 -13.44 32.59
N LEU A 202 66.31 -13.32 31.44
CA LEU A 202 66.59 -12.29 30.44
C LEU A 202 65.77 -11.01 30.67
N SER A 203 66.37 -9.84 30.41
CA SER A 203 65.69 -8.55 30.40
C SER A 203 64.92 -8.31 29.09
N ASP A 204 63.71 -7.75 29.18
CA ASP A 204 62.75 -7.60 28.07
C ASP A 204 63.23 -6.73 26.87
N ILE A 205 64.36 -6.03 26.97
CA ILE A 205 64.90 -5.11 25.92
C ILE A 205 65.56 -5.88 24.75
N ALA A 206 65.95 -7.15 24.93
CA ALA A 206 66.78 -7.87 23.96
C ALA A 206 66.03 -8.49 22.76
N MET A 207 64.70 -8.35 22.64
CA MET A 207 63.91 -9.03 21.58
C MET A 207 63.35 -8.13 20.46
N VAL A 208 63.70 -6.83 20.37
CA VAL A 208 63.04 -5.88 19.44
C VAL A 208 63.94 -5.24 18.36
N ALA A 209 65.25 -5.47 18.31
CA ALA A 209 66.10 -4.79 17.31
C ALA A 209 66.55 -5.68 16.15
N ASP A 210 66.00 -5.42 14.96
CA ASP A 210 66.66 -5.71 13.67
C ASP A 210 66.83 -4.38 12.91
N THR A 211 68.08 -3.89 12.78
CA THR A 211 68.62 -3.03 11.71
C THR A 211 70.12 -2.80 11.96
N ALA A 212 70.89 -2.97 10.89
CA ALA A 212 72.34 -3.10 10.88
C ALA A 212 73.11 -1.77 11.04
N GLN A 213 74.11 -1.75 11.93
CA GLN A 213 75.46 -1.24 11.64
C GLN A 213 76.49 -1.77 12.66
N LEU A 214 77.69 -1.98 12.15
CA LEU A 214 78.72 -2.91 12.58
C LEU A 214 79.59 -2.46 13.78
N SER A 215 80.02 -3.49 14.52
CA SER A 215 81.40 -3.75 14.98
C SER A 215 82.04 -2.96 16.13
N ALA A 216 82.77 -3.74 16.92
CA ALA A 216 83.87 -3.38 17.84
C ALA A 216 83.50 -2.81 19.21
N SER A 217 83.08 -3.69 20.12
CA SER A 217 83.81 -3.97 21.37
C SER A 217 83.09 -5.08 22.13
N GLY A 218 83.84 -6.12 22.49
CA GLY A 218 83.31 -7.28 23.18
C GLY A 218 82.96 -6.99 24.64
N ASN A 219 82.04 -7.80 25.14
CA ASN A 219 81.66 -7.99 26.54
C ASN A 219 81.08 -6.78 27.25
N THR A 220 79.74 -6.78 27.44
CA THR A 220 79.12 -6.61 28.76
C THR A 220 77.60 -6.79 28.70
N GLU A 221 77.09 -7.55 29.68
CA GLU A 221 75.79 -7.39 30.34
C GLU A 221 74.49 -7.82 29.64
N ALA A 222 74.04 -9.03 29.98
CA ALA A 222 72.61 -9.35 30.10
C ALA A 222 72.37 -10.42 31.19
N VAL A 223 72.75 -10.11 32.43
CA VAL A 223 72.23 -10.77 33.63
C VAL A 223 71.46 -9.70 34.40
N ALA A 224 70.15 -9.87 34.59
CA ALA A 224 69.35 -8.91 35.37
C ALA A 224 69.84 -8.92 36.83
N SER A 225 70.16 -7.74 37.39
CA SER A 225 70.46 -7.63 38.82
C SER A 225 69.25 -8.06 39.66
N SER A 226 69.48 -8.72 40.80
CA SER A 226 68.44 -9.20 41.75
C SER A 226 67.35 -8.14 42.01
N ASP A 227 67.75 -6.87 42.13
CA ASP A 227 66.88 -5.73 42.36
C ASP A 227 65.80 -5.52 41.28
N ARG A 228 66.08 -5.86 40.01
CA ARG A 228 65.10 -5.73 38.91
C ARG A 228 64.02 -6.79 38.96
N LEU A 229 64.37 -8.01 39.39
CA LEU A 229 63.39 -9.09 39.56
C LEU A 229 62.47 -8.80 40.74
N GLU A 230 63.01 -8.31 41.86
CA GLU A 230 62.20 -7.90 43.01
C GLU A 230 61.22 -6.76 42.68
N LEU A 231 61.65 -5.78 41.89
CA LEU A 231 60.77 -4.70 41.44
C LEU A 231 59.64 -5.22 40.54
N ALA A 232 59.97 -6.08 39.57
CA ALA A 232 58.97 -6.68 38.67
C ALA A 232 57.98 -7.58 39.42
N ILE A 233 58.42 -8.30 40.47
CA ILE A 233 57.53 -9.04 41.36
C ILE A 233 56.56 -8.08 42.04
N LYS A 234 57.03 -6.98 42.65
CA LYS A 234 56.17 -5.98 43.31
C LYS A 234 55.17 -5.34 42.34
N GLU A 235 55.59 -5.00 41.13
CA GLU A 235 54.71 -4.43 40.10
C GLU A 235 53.65 -5.43 39.63
N TYR A 236 54.04 -6.69 39.40
CA TYR A 236 53.10 -7.74 39.02
C TYR A 236 52.12 -8.03 40.16
N GLU A 237 52.59 -8.13 41.40
CA GLU A 237 51.74 -8.27 42.59
C GLU A 237 50.72 -7.11 42.67
N ALA A 238 51.15 -5.85 42.50
CA ALA A 238 50.25 -4.70 42.54
C ALA A 238 49.16 -4.73 41.46
N LEU A 239 49.52 -5.09 40.23
CA LEU A 239 48.57 -5.23 39.10
C LEU A 239 47.55 -6.33 39.34
N GLN A 240 47.99 -7.49 39.86
CA GLN A 240 47.07 -8.58 40.16
C GLN A 240 46.19 -8.27 41.38
N GLU A 241 46.72 -7.60 42.40
CA GLU A 241 45.98 -7.21 43.59
C GLU A 241 44.83 -6.24 43.26
N GLU A 242 45.00 -5.34 42.29
CA GLU A 242 43.92 -4.48 41.79
C GLU A 242 42.80 -5.29 41.10
N SER A 243 43.19 -6.24 40.25
CA SER A 243 42.24 -7.14 39.58
C SER A 243 41.48 -8.02 40.57
N LYS A 244 42.15 -8.46 41.64
CA LYS A 244 41.58 -9.29 42.71
C LYS A 244 40.64 -8.50 43.61
N LYS A 245 41.00 -7.26 43.98
CA LYS A 245 40.11 -6.34 44.71
C LYS A 245 38.81 -6.12 43.95
N LYS A 246 38.88 -5.97 42.63
CA LYS A 246 37.69 -5.84 41.78
C LYS A 246 36.80 -7.10 41.82
N LEU A 247 37.38 -8.29 41.71
CA LEU A 247 36.63 -9.55 41.78
C LEU A 247 36.02 -9.79 43.18
N GLU A 248 36.74 -9.43 44.24
CA GLU A 248 36.24 -9.54 45.62
C GLU A 248 35.10 -8.53 45.89
N GLU A 249 35.19 -7.33 45.33
CA GLU A 249 34.12 -6.33 45.36
C GLU A 249 32.88 -6.80 44.60
N GLU A 250 33.06 -7.38 43.41
CA GLU A 250 31.97 -8.00 42.63
C GLU A 250 31.28 -9.14 43.42
N PHE A 251 32.05 -9.97 44.13
CA PHE A 251 31.50 -11.01 45.01
C PHE A 251 30.73 -10.42 46.20
N LYS A 252 31.27 -9.40 46.89
CA LYS A 252 30.61 -8.72 48.01
C LYS A 252 29.30 -8.05 47.57
N GLN A 253 29.29 -7.41 46.40
CA GLN A 253 28.10 -6.82 45.80
C GLN A 253 27.06 -7.88 45.46
N ALA A 254 27.48 -9.00 44.86
CA ALA A 254 26.59 -10.11 44.53
C ALA A 254 25.91 -10.70 45.78
N ILE A 255 26.66 -10.89 46.88
CA ILE A 255 26.10 -11.37 48.16
C ILE A 255 25.17 -10.33 48.78
N THR A 256 25.54 -9.04 48.76
CA THR A 256 24.70 -7.97 49.32
C THR A 256 23.36 -7.86 48.58
N HIS A 257 23.40 -7.91 47.25
CA HIS A 257 22.20 -7.92 46.42
C HIS A 257 21.33 -9.15 46.67
N ALA A 258 21.94 -10.35 46.73
CA ALA A 258 21.22 -11.58 47.02
C ALA A 258 20.54 -11.55 48.41
N ASN A 259 21.22 -10.98 49.42
CA ASN A 259 20.65 -10.78 50.76
C ASN A 259 19.49 -9.78 50.77
N GLN A 260 19.56 -8.71 49.97
CA GLN A 260 18.46 -7.74 49.83
C GLN A 260 17.23 -8.40 49.20
N LEU A 261 17.40 -9.15 48.12
CA LEU A 261 16.32 -9.92 47.49
C LEU A 261 15.70 -10.91 48.49
N TYR A 262 16.53 -11.59 49.29
CA TYR A 262 16.05 -12.47 50.35
C TYR A 262 15.23 -11.72 51.42
N ALA A 263 15.71 -10.55 51.88
CA ALA A 263 15.01 -9.72 52.87
C ALA A 263 13.67 -9.16 52.35
N ASN A 264 13.61 -8.83 51.06
CA ASN A 264 12.39 -8.42 50.36
C ASN A 264 11.43 -9.59 50.08
N GLN A 265 11.83 -10.81 50.45
CA GLN A 265 11.10 -12.05 50.20
C GLN A 265 10.94 -12.39 48.69
N GLU A 266 11.89 -11.92 47.86
CA GLU A 266 12.05 -12.22 46.44
C GLU A 266 12.91 -13.48 46.27
N PHE A 267 12.37 -14.62 46.70
CA PHE A 267 13.17 -15.83 46.93
C PHE A 267 13.69 -16.51 45.65
N GLU A 268 13.01 -16.38 44.50
CA GLU A 268 13.47 -16.99 43.24
C GLU A 268 14.67 -16.22 42.66
N GLU A 269 14.58 -14.90 42.70
CA GLU A 269 15.64 -13.98 42.32
C GLU A 269 16.84 -14.11 43.27
N ALA A 270 16.57 -14.23 44.58
CA ALA A 270 17.60 -14.48 45.59
C ALA A 270 18.34 -15.80 45.33
N GLU A 271 17.64 -16.89 44.99
CA GLU A 271 18.28 -18.18 44.67
C GLU A 271 19.27 -18.05 43.50
N THR A 272 18.85 -17.34 42.46
CA THR A 272 19.67 -17.10 41.27
C THR A 272 20.89 -16.24 41.61
N ALA A 273 20.70 -15.18 42.39
CA ALA A 273 21.78 -14.29 42.81
C ALA A 273 22.83 -15.00 43.68
N TYR A 274 22.43 -15.86 44.62
CA TYR A 274 23.39 -16.64 45.43
C TYR A 274 24.14 -17.70 44.61
N LYS A 275 23.50 -18.34 43.62
CA LYS A 275 24.19 -19.25 42.68
C LYS A 275 25.30 -18.52 41.93
N LYS A 276 25.00 -17.32 41.43
CA LYS A 276 25.99 -16.46 40.75
C LYS A 276 27.13 -16.04 41.67
N ALA A 277 26.84 -15.71 42.92
CA ALA A 277 27.89 -15.41 43.91
C ALA A 277 28.82 -16.62 44.14
N ARG A 278 28.27 -17.85 44.17
CA ARG A 278 29.05 -19.08 44.29
C ARG A 278 29.96 -19.34 43.09
N GLU A 279 29.57 -18.94 41.88
CA GLU A 279 30.44 -19.03 40.69
C GLU A 279 31.65 -18.10 40.77
N LEU A 280 31.51 -16.94 41.42
CA LEU A 280 32.59 -15.96 41.59
C LEU A 280 33.63 -16.41 42.63
N ASN A 281 33.19 -17.11 43.69
CA ASN A 281 34.09 -17.69 44.70
C ASN A 281 33.58 -19.06 45.20
N PRO A 282 33.93 -20.16 44.49
CA PRO A 282 33.37 -21.50 44.74
C PRO A 282 33.67 -22.10 46.12
N PHE A 283 34.76 -21.68 46.75
CA PHE A 283 35.20 -22.19 48.04
C PHE A 283 34.72 -21.34 49.23
N ASN A 284 33.97 -20.26 48.98
CA ASN A 284 33.37 -19.44 50.04
C ASN A 284 32.05 -20.07 50.52
N THR A 285 31.93 -20.27 51.84
CA THR A 285 30.81 -20.98 52.46
C THR A 285 29.54 -20.13 52.61
N VAL A 286 29.63 -18.80 52.52
CA VAL A 286 28.50 -17.86 52.77
C VAL A 286 27.31 -18.04 51.80
N PRO A 287 27.47 -18.02 50.46
CA PRO A 287 26.34 -18.20 49.55
C PRO A 287 25.67 -19.58 49.66
N LEU A 288 26.40 -20.63 50.08
CA LEU A 288 25.84 -21.97 50.24
C LEU A 288 24.79 -22.02 51.36
N VAL A 289 25.10 -21.42 52.52
CA VAL A 289 24.19 -21.35 53.67
C VAL A 289 22.90 -20.62 53.31
N GLN A 290 22.98 -19.54 52.54
CA GLN A 290 21.80 -18.76 52.15
C GLN A 290 20.94 -19.47 51.11
N LEU A 291 21.53 -20.22 50.17
CA LEU A 291 20.78 -21.03 49.21
C LEU A 291 19.89 -22.08 49.89
N ILE A 292 20.37 -22.70 50.97
CA ILE A 292 19.60 -23.69 51.74
C ILE A 292 18.36 -23.02 52.37
N ARG A 293 18.53 -21.82 52.93
CA ARG A 293 17.43 -21.04 53.52
C ARG A 293 16.39 -20.62 52.48
N VAL A 294 16.84 -20.11 51.34
CA VAL A 294 15.98 -19.71 50.20
C VAL A 294 15.11 -20.88 49.72
N LYS A 295 15.71 -22.05 49.52
CA LYS A 295 14.98 -23.24 49.04
C LYS A 295 13.88 -23.70 49.99
N LYS A 296 14.07 -23.52 51.30
CA LYS A 296 13.07 -23.84 52.31
C LYS A 296 11.84 -22.93 52.21
N GLU A 297 12.06 -21.62 52.04
CA GLU A 297 10.97 -20.64 51.90
C GLU A 297 10.17 -20.81 50.60
N LEU A 298 10.85 -21.09 49.48
CA LEU A 298 10.19 -21.39 48.19
C LEU A 298 9.26 -22.62 48.27
N SER A 299 9.65 -23.64 49.03
CA SER A 299 8.82 -24.83 49.25
C SER A 299 7.52 -24.52 50.00
N ILE A 300 7.57 -23.61 50.97
CA ILE A 300 6.40 -23.21 51.77
C ILE A 300 5.40 -22.41 50.92
N ARG A 301 5.87 -21.42 50.16
CA ARG A 301 4.99 -20.58 49.31
C ARG A 301 4.33 -21.37 48.19
N THR A 302 5.05 -22.30 47.58
CA THR A 302 4.48 -23.15 46.52
C THR A 302 3.38 -24.07 47.06
N TYR A 303 3.50 -24.56 48.30
CA TYR A 303 2.44 -25.30 48.98
C TYR A 303 1.17 -24.45 49.16
N GLU A 304 1.28 -23.24 49.71
CA GLU A 304 0.13 -22.36 49.94
C GLU A 304 -0.56 -21.94 48.63
N SER A 305 0.24 -21.69 47.58
CA SER A 305 -0.26 -21.41 46.24
C SER A 305 -1.10 -22.56 45.67
N TYR A 306 -0.66 -23.82 45.84
CA TYR A 306 -1.44 -24.97 45.37
C TYR A 306 -2.75 -25.14 46.15
N ILE A 307 -2.78 -24.85 47.45
CA ILE A 307 -4.03 -24.87 48.23
C ILE A 307 -5.01 -23.81 47.73
N ALA A 308 -4.55 -22.58 47.51
CA ALA A 308 -5.39 -21.50 46.99
C ALA A 308 -5.96 -21.84 45.60
N GLN A 309 -5.16 -22.44 44.72
CA GLN A 309 -5.60 -22.91 43.40
C GLN A 309 -6.61 -24.05 43.50
N ALA A 310 -6.41 -24.99 44.44
CA ALA A 310 -7.34 -26.09 44.67
C ALA A 310 -8.71 -25.62 45.18
N GLU A 311 -8.75 -24.70 46.15
CA GLU A 311 -10.00 -24.13 46.67
C GLU A 311 -10.74 -23.32 45.61
N ARG A 312 -10.01 -22.55 44.79
CA ARG A 312 -10.60 -21.83 43.66
C ARG A 312 -11.24 -22.80 42.66
N ALA A 313 -10.52 -23.83 42.25
CA ALA A 313 -11.03 -24.85 41.32
C ALA A 313 -12.25 -25.60 41.89
N LYS A 314 -12.26 -25.87 43.20
CA LYS A 314 -13.39 -26.50 43.90
C LYS A 314 -14.62 -25.60 43.91
N LYS A 315 -14.45 -24.30 44.18
CA LYS A 315 -15.53 -23.29 44.10
C LYS A 315 -16.12 -23.17 42.69
N GLU A 316 -15.27 -23.30 41.67
CA GLU A 316 -15.68 -23.33 40.26
C GLU A 316 -16.21 -24.70 39.81
N ARG A 317 -16.35 -25.66 40.74
CA ARG A 317 -16.82 -27.04 40.50
C ARG A 317 -15.94 -27.87 39.54
N ARG A 318 -14.69 -27.45 39.33
CA ARG A 318 -13.65 -28.16 38.57
C ARG A 318 -12.94 -29.17 39.47
N TYR A 319 -13.66 -30.17 39.92
CA TYR A 319 -13.22 -31.07 41.00
C TYR A 319 -11.97 -31.91 40.66
N GLU A 320 -11.81 -32.33 39.41
CA GLU A 320 -10.60 -33.04 38.96
C GLU A 320 -9.35 -32.14 39.08
N VAL A 321 -9.48 -30.88 38.67
CA VAL A 321 -8.40 -29.87 38.77
C VAL A 321 -8.09 -29.54 40.23
N ALA A 322 -9.12 -29.37 41.05
CA ALA A 322 -8.94 -29.16 42.48
C ALA A 322 -8.21 -30.34 43.14
N MET A 323 -8.54 -31.57 42.75
CA MET A 323 -7.91 -32.79 43.28
C MET A 323 -6.42 -32.85 42.92
N ASP A 324 -6.05 -32.54 41.68
CA ASP A 324 -4.65 -32.48 41.24
C ASP A 324 -3.84 -31.44 42.04
N PHE A 325 -4.38 -30.23 42.24
CA PHE A 325 -3.70 -29.21 43.03
C PHE A 325 -3.55 -29.60 44.51
N TYR A 326 -4.55 -30.24 45.12
CA TYR A 326 -4.41 -30.78 46.47
C TYR A 326 -3.35 -31.89 46.54
N GLN A 327 -3.25 -32.77 45.54
CA GLN A 327 -2.20 -33.79 45.48
C GLN A 327 -0.80 -33.15 45.36
N LYS A 328 -0.66 -32.11 44.53
CA LYS A 328 0.59 -31.34 44.40
C LYS A 328 0.98 -30.65 45.71
N ALA A 329 0.01 -30.10 46.45
CA ALA A 329 0.26 -29.55 47.77
C ALA A 329 0.77 -30.63 48.75
N VAL A 330 0.12 -31.80 48.80
CA VAL A 330 0.54 -32.93 49.64
C VAL A 330 1.96 -33.41 49.28
N GLN A 331 2.34 -33.41 48.01
CA GLN A 331 3.72 -33.74 47.59
C GLN A 331 4.76 -32.76 48.12
N LYS A 332 4.43 -31.45 48.19
CA LYS A 332 5.33 -30.43 48.74
C LYS A 332 5.44 -30.48 50.26
N ARG A 333 4.37 -30.90 50.94
CA ARG A 333 4.35 -31.11 52.40
C ARG A 333 3.72 -32.46 52.75
N PRO A 334 4.48 -33.57 52.67
CA PRO A 334 3.96 -34.92 52.91
C PRO A 334 3.37 -35.15 54.31
N GLN A 335 3.73 -34.30 55.28
CA GLN A 335 3.22 -34.34 56.64
C GLN A 335 1.82 -33.72 56.82
N ALA A 336 1.26 -33.08 55.78
CA ALA A 336 -0.07 -32.45 55.83
C ALA A 336 -1.20 -33.48 55.59
N THR A 337 -1.31 -34.49 56.45
CA THR A 337 -2.27 -35.61 56.30
C THR A 337 -3.73 -35.16 56.37
N ASP A 338 -4.02 -34.03 57.02
CA ASP A 338 -5.38 -33.51 57.17
C ASP A 338 -6.07 -33.16 55.84
N ILE A 339 -5.31 -32.72 54.82
CA ILE A 339 -5.85 -32.42 53.48
C ILE A 339 -6.34 -33.69 52.80
N ILE A 340 -5.68 -34.83 53.04
CA ILE A 340 -6.02 -36.11 52.43
C ILE A 340 -7.42 -36.54 52.87
N THR A 341 -7.69 -36.47 54.17
CA THR A 341 -8.96 -36.90 54.75
C THR A 341 -10.07 -35.86 54.58
N ARG A 342 -9.77 -34.57 54.75
CA ARG A 342 -10.78 -33.50 54.70
C ARG A 342 -11.21 -33.14 53.28
N GLU A 343 -10.27 -33.09 52.33
CA GLU A 343 -10.52 -32.56 50.99
C GLU A 343 -10.44 -33.64 49.91
N LEU A 344 -9.32 -34.39 49.83
CA LEU A 344 -9.09 -35.31 48.72
C LEU A 344 -10.05 -36.51 48.71
N GLN A 345 -10.35 -37.11 49.86
CA GLN A 345 -11.26 -38.27 49.93
C GLN A 345 -12.70 -37.95 49.49
N PRO A 346 -13.38 -36.91 50.04
CA PRO A 346 -14.73 -36.54 49.57
C PRO A 346 -14.75 -36.08 48.11
N LEU A 347 -13.70 -35.36 47.68
CA LEU A 347 -13.58 -34.86 46.31
C LEU A 347 -13.38 -36.00 45.31
N SER A 348 -12.54 -36.98 45.63
CA SER A 348 -12.34 -38.19 44.83
C SER A 348 -13.63 -38.98 44.65
N GLN A 349 -14.40 -39.17 45.74
CA GLN A 349 -15.70 -39.83 45.65
C GLN A 349 -16.67 -39.06 44.75
N ARG A 350 -16.70 -37.73 44.87
CA ARG A 350 -17.55 -36.87 44.03
C ARG A 350 -17.14 -36.91 42.55
N VAL A 351 -15.84 -36.90 42.25
CA VAL A 351 -15.32 -37.06 40.89
C VAL A 351 -15.72 -38.43 40.33
N ASN A 352 -15.57 -39.51 41.11
CA ASN A 352 -15.98 -40.85 40.68
C ASN A 352 -17.48 -40.94 40.38
N ASP A 353 -18.33 -40.34 41.22
CA ASP A 353 -19.78 -40.28 41.01
C ASP A 353 -20.15 -39.49 39.73
N ILE A 354 -19.43 -38.40 39.42
CA ILE A 354 -19.65 -37.61 38.20
C ILE A 354 -19.15 -38.37 36.96
N SER A 355 -17.95 -38.93 37.02
CA SER A 355 -17.32 -39.68 35.93
C SER A 355 -18.09 -40.95 35.59
N SER A 356 -18.71 -41.61 36.57
CA SER A 356 -19.55 -42.78 36.31
C SER A 356 -20.70 -42.45 35.37
N VAL A 357 -21.31 -41.27 35.50
CA VAL A 357 -22.37 -40.78 34.62
C VAL A 357 -21.79 -40.31 33.28
N ARG A 358 -20.72 -39.51 33.30
CA ARG A 358 -20.08 -38.97 32.09
C ARG A 358 -19.63 -40.07 31.13
N ASN A 359 -18.95 -41.10 31.65
CA ASN A 359 -18.47 -42.23 30.86
C ASN A 359 -19.62 -43.01 30.20
N ARG A 360 -20.78 -43.11 30.86
CA ARG A 360 -21.98 -43.76 30.27
C ARG A 360 -22.57 -42.91 29.13
N MET A 361 -22.60 -41.59 29.28
CA MET A 361 -23.02 -40.69 28.20
C MET A 361 -22.08 -40.76 27.00
N GLU A 362 -20.77 -40.76 27.23
CA GLU A 362 -19.74 -40.87 26.18
C GLU A 362 -19.79 -42.23 25.47
N ALA A 363 -20.11 -43.31 26.19
CA ALA A 363 -20.33 -44.63 25.62
C ALA A 363 -21.68 -44.77 24.87
N GLY A 364 -22.47 -43.70 24.75
CA GLY A 364 -23.78 -43.70 24.10
C GLY A 364 -24.90 -44.39 24.88
N LYS A 365 -24.64 -44.81 26.14
CA LYS A 365 -25.60 -45.48 27.02
C LYS A 365 -26.44 -44.45 27.78
N ILE A 366 -27.26 -43.71 27.04
CA ILE A 366 -27.99 -42.54 27.57
C ILE A 366 -29.03 -42.93 28.63
N ALA A 367 -29.74 -44.05 28.47
CA ALA A 367 -30.72 -44.51 29.46
C ALA A 367 -30.05 -44.86 30.81
N ASP A 368 -28.95 -45.62 30.77
CA ASP A 368 -28.16 -45.99 31.96
C ASP A 368 -27.60 -44.73 32.67
N ALA A 369 -27.21 -43.70 31.91
CA ALA A 369 -26.73 -42.44 32.48
C ALA A 369 -27.85 -41.67 33.21
N ILE A 370 -29.08 -41.68 32.67
CA ILE A 370 -30.26 -41.07 33.31
C ILE A 370 -30.61 -41.83 34.59
N GLU A 371 -30.67 -43.16 34.54
CA GLU A 371 -30.97 -44.00 35.70
C GLU A 371 -29.93 -43.82 36.82
N GLU A 372 -28.64 -43.75 36.45
CA GLU A 372 -27.56 -43.49 37.40
C GLU A 372 -27.71 -42.11 38.06
N CYS A 373 -28.10 -41.08 37.31
CA CYS A 373 -28.41 -39.77 37.89
C CYS A 373 -29.61 -39.84 38.84
N ASP A 374 -30.70 -40.50 38.44
CA ASP A 374 -31.90 -40.65 39.27
C ASP A 374 -31.57 -41.35 40.59
N ARG A 375 -30.77 -42.41 40.53
CA ARG A 375 -30.25 -43.13 41.69
C ARG A 375 -29.44 -42.21 42.59
N LYS A 376 -28.47 -41.46 42.03
CA LYS A 376 -27.61 -40.54 42.81
C LYS A 376 -28.40 -39.40 43.44
N ILE A 377 -29.37 -38.84 42.73
CA ILE A 377 -30.29 -37.81 43.25
C ILE A 377 -31.11 -38.36 44.42
N LYS A 378 -31.60 -39.61 44.31
CA LYS A 378 -32.35 -40.28 45.38
C LYS A 378 -31.48 -40.61 46.60
N GLU A 379 -30.27 -41.15 46.38
CA GLU A 379 -29.29 -41.47 47.44
C GLU A 379 -28.89 -40.22 48.22
N LYS A 380 -28.66 -39.12 47.53
CA LYS A 380 -28.21 -37.85 48.12
C LYS A 380 -29.37 -36.91 48.46
N ARG A 381 -30.63 -37.38 48.47
CA ARG A 381 -31.83 -36.55 48.64
C ARG A 381 -31.78 -35.56 49.82
N LYS A 382 -31.18 -35.94 50.95
CA LYS A 382 -31.05 -35.09 52.15
C LYS A 382 -30.01 -33.97 52.01
N VAL A 383 -29.03 -34.12 51.11
CA VAL A 383 -27.92 -33.19 50.87
C VAL A 383 -27.87 -32.78 49.39
N ILE A 384 -28.99 -32.89 48.66
CA ILE A 384 -29.02 -32.73 47.20
C ILE A 384 -28.70 -31.30 46.77
N ALA A 385 -28.92 -30.32 47.66
CA ALA A 385 -28.50 -28.94 47.48
C ALA A 385 -26.98 -28.81 47.29
N ASP A 386 -26.18 -29.74 47.80
CA ASP A 386 -24.74 -29.75 47.61
C ASP A 386 -24.34 -30.33 46.26
N TYR A 387 -25.24 -31.02 45.53
CA TYR A 387 -24.95 -31.78 44.31
C TYR A 387 -25.82 -31.40 43.09
N PRO A 388 -25.76 -30.14 42.63
CA PRO A 388 -26.49 -29.70 41.43
C PRO A 388 -25.98 -30.38 40.14
N GLU A 389 -24.80 -31.00 40.15
CA GLU A 389 -24.19 -31.63 38.97
C GLU A 389 -25.03 -32.77 38.43
N PHE A 390 -25.74 -33.52 39.27
CA PHE A 390 -26.56 -34.64 38.79
C PHE A 390 -27.77 -34.16 38.00
N PHE A 391 -28.35 -33.00 38.34
CA PHE A 391 -29.38 -32.39 37.49
C PHE A 391 -28.78 -31.89 36.17
N LEU A 392 -27.61 -31.25 36.20
CA LEU A 392 -26.93 -30.85 34.95
C LEU A 392 -26.64 -32.05 34.04
N LEU A 393 -26.07 -33.13 34.59
CA LEU A 393 -25.70 -34.33 33.85
C LEU A 393 -26.94 -35.07 33.32
N ARG A 394 -28.00 -35.18 34.12
CA ARG A 394 -29.27 -35.76 33.68
C ARG A 394 -29.93 -34.92 32.59
N GLY A 395 -29.91 -33.60 32.73
CA GLY A 395 -30.35 -32.67 31.69
C GLY A 395 -29.56 -32.82 30.38
N LYS A 396 -28.22 -32.94 30.45
CA LYS A 396 -27.37 -33.25 29.29
C LYS A 396 -27.74 -34.60 28.66
N ALA A 397 -27.93 -35.64 29.48
CA ALA A 397 -28.32 -36.96 29.00
C ALA A 397 -29.71 -36.91 28.31
N TYR A 398 -30.65 -36.15 28.83
CA TYR A 398 -31.93 -35.91 28.17
C TYR A 398 -31.79 -35.22 26.81
N LEU A 399 -30.87 -34.26 26.66
CA LEU A 399 -30.60 -33.64 25.34
C LEU A 399 -30.02 -34.62 24.32
N LEU A 400 -29.29 -35.63 24.78
CA LEU A 400 -28.73 -36.70 23.94
C LEU A 400 -29.73 -37.83 23.67
N SER A 401 -30.89 -37.82 24.33
CA SER A 401 -31.91 -38.85 24.18
C SER A 401 -32.77 -38.63 22.93
N SER A 402 -33.22 -39.73 22.32
CA SER A 402 -34.16 -39.72 21.18
C SER A 402 -35.61 -39.42 21.58
N ASP A 403 -35.91 -39.33 22.88
CA ASP A 403 -37.26 -39.05 23.37
C ASP A 403 -37.65 -37.58 23.17
N ARG A 404 -38.81 -37.37 22.52
CA ARG A 404 -39.37 -36.03 22.27
C ARG A 404 -39.67 -35.26 23.56
N LYS A 405 -40.08 -35.93 24.63
CA LYS A 405 -40.36 -35.31 25.95
C LYS A 405 -39.11 -35.13 26.82
N ALA A 406 -37.97 -35.68 26.41
CA ALA A 406 -36.73 -35.50 27.16
C ALA A 406 -36.26 -34.03 27.14
N LYS A 407 -36.60 -33.28 26.10
CA LYS A 407 -36.20 -31.88 25.95
C LYS A 407 -36.80 -30.96 27.02
N ASP A 408 -38.08 -31.14 27.37
CA ASP A 408 -38.72 -30.34 28.43
C ASP A 408 -38.13 -30.70 29.80
N ARG A 409 -37.88 -32.00 30.02
CA ARG A 409 -37.21 -32.49 31.24
C ARG A 409 -35.78 -31.99 31.38
N ALA A 410 -35.05 -31.85 30.26
CA ALA A 410 -33.72 -31.26 30.27
C ALA A 410 -33.75 -29.80 30.75
N LEU A 411 -34.74 -29.02 30.29
CA LEU A 411 -34.91 -27.63 30.72
C LEU A 411 -35.27 -27.54 32.21
N GLU A 412 -36.16 -28.41 32.70
CA GLU A 412 -36.47 -28.52 34.14
C GLU A 412 -35.21 -28.82 34.97
N ASP A 413 -34.37 -29.74 34.49
CA ASP A 413 -33.12 -30.11 35.16
C ASP A 413 -32.09 -28.97 35.16
N PHE A 414 -31.94 -28.24 34.06
CA PHE A 414 -31.08 -27.05 34.03
C PHE A 414 -31.61 -25.96 34.96
N ASN A 415 -32.94 -25.73 34.96
CA ASN A 415 -33.57 -24.81 35.91
C ASN A 415 -33.28 -25.23 37.35
N LYS A 416 -33.39 -26.52 37.66
CA LYS A 416 -33.14 -27.02 39.01
C LYS A 416 -31.69 -26.90 39.43
N ALA A 417 -30.74 -27.18 38.53
CA ALA A 417 -29.32 -26.99 38.77
C ALA A 417 -28.99 -25.52 39.10
N ILE A 418 -29.59 -24.57 38.36
CA ILE A 418 -29.41 -23.12 38.55
C ILE A 418 -30.16 -22.60 39.79
N GLU A 419 -31.31 -23.18 40.13
CA GLU A 419 -32.05 -22.87 41.35
C GLU A 419 -31.25 -23.26 42.61
N ILE A 420 -30.60 -24.43 42.57
CA ILE A 420 -29.74 -24.91 43.66
C ILE A 420 -28.47 -24.07 43.77
N ASP A 421 -27.84 -23.74 42.64
CA ASP A 421 -26.67 -22.88 42.60
C ASP A 421 -26.78 -21.81 41.50
N ALA A 422 -27.11 -20.60 41.93
CA ALA A 422 -27.24 -19.44 41.05
C ALA A 422 -25.91 -19.03 40.39
N TYR A 423 -24.76 -19.54 40.84
CA TYR A 423 -23.45 -19.26 40.27
C TYR A 423 -22.94 -20.41 39.38
N TYR A 424 -23.74 -21.45 39.13
CA TYR A 424 -23.33 -22.59 38.31
C TYR A 424 -23.28 -22.24 36.81
N GLN A 425 -22.14 -21.70 36.38
CA GLN A 425 -21.95 -21.14 35.04
C GLN A 425 -22.19 -22.16 33.92
N GLU A 426 -21.69 -23.39 34.09
CA GLU A 426 -21.83 -24.43 33.09
C GLU A 426 -23.31 -24.76 32.82
N ALA A 427 -24.12 -24.91 33.87
CA ALA A 427 -25.55 -25.16 33.73
C ALA A 427 -26.28 -24.01 33.01
N ARG A 428 -25.91 -22.77 33.33
CA ARG A 428 -26.49 -21.58 32.72
C ARG A 428 -26.12 -21.44 31.23
N LEU A 429 -24.86 -21.63 30.86
CA LEU A 429 -24.43 -21.56 29.46
C LEU A 429 -25.08 -22.65 28.61
N ILE A 430 -25.22 -23.86 29.15
CA ILE A 430 -25.90 -24.97 28.45
C ILE A 430 -27.39 -24.69 28.28
N ARG A 431 -28.04 -24.11 29.30
CA ARG A 431 -29.42 -23.66 29.18
C ARG A 431 -29.55 -22.56 28.12
N ALA A 432 -28.64 -21.60 28.09
CA ALA A 432 -28.62 -20.54 27.08
C ALA A 432 -28.49 -21.11 25.66
N ASP A 433 -27.56 -22.04 25.44
CA ASP A 433 -27.37 -22.73 24.15
C ASP A 433 -28.62 -23.52 23.73
N TYR A 434 -29.29 -24.17 24.69
CA TYR A 434 -30.53 -24.86 24.44
C TYR A 434 -31.67 -23.90 24.08
N LEU A 435 -31.82 -22.79 24.83
CA LEU A 435 -32.84 -21.78 24.57
C LEU A 435 -32.65 -21.13 23.20
N GLU A 436 -31.40 -20.83 22.83
CA GLU A 436 -31.01 -20.33 21.50
C GLU A 436 -31.46 -21.28 20.38
N LYS A 437 -31.11 -22.57 20.48
CA LYS A 437 -31.48 -23.58 19.47
C LYS A 437 -32.98 -23.76 19.29
N ASN A 438 -33.78 -23.44 20.32
CA ASN A 438 -35.23 -23.55 20.28
C ASN A 438 -35.93 -22.21 20.03
N GLY A 439 -35.19 -21.17 19.62
CA GLY A 439 -35.76 -19.87 19.23
C GLY A 439 -36.13 -18.94 20.39
N ASN A 440 -35.82 -19.29 21.63
CA ASN A 440 -36.03 -18.42 22.80
C ASN A 440 -34.81 -17.51 23.03
N ALA A 441 -34.64 -16.54 22.14
CA ALA A 441 -33.51 -15.61 22.19
C ALA A 441 -33.46 -14.76 23.48
N ILE A 442 -34.61 -14.37 24.02
CA ILE A 442 -34.69 -13.53 25.23
C ILE A 442 -34.17 -14.31 26.44
N GLY A 443 -34.61 -15.56 26.60
CA GLY A 443 -34.14 -16.44 27.67
C GLY A 443 -32.63 -16.70 27.56
N ALA A 444 -32.13 -16.99 26.35
CA ALA A 444 -30.70 -17.19 26.12
C ALA A 444 -29.86 -15.94 26.44
N ILE A 445 -30.30 -14.75 26.00
CA ILE A 445 -29.61 -13.48 26.31
C ILE A 445 -29.58 -13.24 27.82
N THR A 446 -30.69 -13.50 28.52
CA THR A 446 -30.76 -13.36 29.98
C THR A 446 -29.73 -14.25 30.68
N ASP A 447 -29.61 -15.51 30.24
CA ASP A 447 -28.63 -16.44 30.78
C ASP A 447 -27.18 -16.00 30.48
N TYR A 448 -26.91 -15.50 29.28
CA TYR A 448 -25.60 -14.95 28.94
C TYR A 448 -25.25 -13.68 29.74
N ASP A 449 -26.22 -12.82 30.03
CA ASP A 449 -26.00 -11.61 30.84
C ASP A 449 -25.63 -11.96 32.29
N VAL A 450 -26.35 -12.91 32.89
CA VAL A 450 -26.02 -13.37 34.24
C VAL A 450 -24.69 -14.14 34.25
N ALA A 451 -24.36 -14.87 33.18
CA ALA A 451 -23.05 -15.51 33.06
C ALA A 451 -21.91 -14.48 33.01
N LEU A 452 -22.03 -13.45 32.17
CA LEU A 452 -21.05 -12.37 32.07
C LEU A 452 -20.92 -11.54 33.35
N ALA A 453 -21.99 -11.42 34.16
CA ALA A 453 -21.92 -10.75 35.45
C ALA A 453 -21.06 -11.52 36.47
N ASN A 454 -20.99 -12.85 36.34
CA ASN A 454 -20.26 -13.72 37.26
C ASN A 454 -18.82 -14.03 36.82
N ILE A 455 -18.52 -13.90 35.54
CA ILE A 455 -17.17 -14.04 35.00
C ILE A 455 -16.45 -12.69 35.16
N PRO A 456 -15.47 -12.54 36.07
CA PRO A 456 -14.81 -11.24 36.28
C PRO A 456 -14.05 -10.80 35.03
N LEU A 457 -13.94 -9.49 34.82
CA LEU A 457 -13.12 -8.93 33.74
C LEU A 457 -11.64 -9.12 34.09
N GLY A 458 -10.93 -9.91 33.29
CA GLY A 458 -9.50 -10.17 33.47
C GLY A 458 -8.89 -10.75 32.19
N ARG A 459 -7.56 -10.72 32.08
CA ARG A 459 -6.85 -11.24 30.89
C ARG A 459 -7.10 -12.73 30.66
N GLU A 460 -7.18 -13.51 31.73
CA GLU A 460 -7.41 -14.97 31.68
C GLU A 460 -8.84 -15.33 31.24
N THR A 461 -9.82 -14.50 31.59
CA THR A 461 -11.25 -14.73 31.34
C THR A 461 -11.75 -14.02 30.07
N HIS A 462 -10.94 -13.17 29.45
CA HIS A 462 -11.36 -12.34 28.33
C HIS A 462 -11.86 -13.16 27.14
N SER A 463 -11.20 -14.28 26.82
CA SER A 463 -11.60 -15.16 25.71
C SER A 463 -12.99 -15.77 25.90
N GLU A 464 -13.30 -16.20 27.13
CA GLU A 464 -14.62 -16.72 27.50
C GLU A 464 -15.70 -15.64 27.39
N ARG A 465 -15.40 -14.43 27.88
CA ARG A 465 -16.30 -13.28 27.76
C ARG A 465 -16.57 -12.91 26.31
N VAL A 466 -15.53 -12.89 25.46
CA VAL A 466 -15.65 -12.64 24.00
C VAL A 466 -16.64 -13.64 23.39
N ALA A 467 -16.47 -14.94 23.65
CA ALA A 467 -17.34 -15.97 23.09
C ALA A 467 -18.82 -15.74 23.45
N ILE A 468 -19.12 -15.41 24.70
CA ILE A 468 -20.49 -15.13 25.15
C ILE A 468 -21.04 -13.84 24.50
N ILE A 469 -20.25 -12.78 24.43
CA ILE A 469 -20.67 -11.52 23.80
C ILE A 469 -20.99 -11.72 22.32
N ILE A 470 -20.18 -12.51 21.58
CA ILE A 470 -20.44 -12.83 20.18
C ILE A 470 -21.77 -13.59 20.01
N LYS A 471 -22.09 -14.56 20.88
CA LYS A 471 -23.39 -15.24 20.84
C LYS A 471 -24.56 -14.27 21.05
N LYS A 472 -24.43 -13.35 22.02
CA LYS A 472 -25.43 -12.30 22.25
C LYS A 472 -25.60 -11.38 21.03
N VAL A 473 -24.51 -10.96 20.39
CA VAL A 473 -24.55 -10.16 19.15
C VAL A 473 -25.36 -10.90 18.08
N LEU A 474 -25.08 -12.18 17.85
CA LEU A 474 -25.77 -12.98 16.84
C LEU A 474 -27.27 -13.11 17.12
N LEU A 475 -27.65 -13.38 18.37
CA LEU A 475 -29.06 -13.43 18.79
C LEU A 475 -29.76 -12.08 18.55
N LYS A 476 -29.15 -10.98 18.95
CA LYS A 476 -29.71 -9.63 18.73
C LYS A 476 -29.82 -9.29 17.25
N LYS A 477 -28.78 -9.59 16.45
CA LYS A 477 -28.78 -9.43 14.98
C LYS A 477 -29.92 -10.21 14.33
N ASN A 478 -30.12 -11.46 14.72
CA ASN A 478 -31.17 -12.33 14.17
C ASN A 478 -32.57 -11.89 14.59
N SER A 479 -32.73 -11.31 15.78
CA SER A 479 -33.99 -10.70 16.23
C SER A 479 -34.31 -9.34 15.59
N GLY A 480 -33.43 -8.81 14.74
CA GLY A 480 -33.56 -7.48 14.14
C GLY A 480 -33.13 -6.32 15.04
N ASN A 481 -32.70 -6.59 16.28
CA ASN A 481 -32.19 -5.58 17.21
C ASN A 481 -30.73 -5.20 16.88
N LEU A 482 -30.55 -4.46 15.78
CA LEU A 482 -29.23 -4.02 15.30
C LEU A 482 -28.53 -3.10 16.31
N LYS A 483 -29.25 -2.16 16.91
CA LYS A 483 -28.71 -1.25 17.93
C LYS A 483 -28.14 -2.01 19.12
N GLY A 484 -28.91 -2.94 19.66
CA GLY A 484 -28.47 -3.75 20.79
C GLY A 484 -27.29 -4.64 20.45
N ALA A 485 -27.15 -5.12 19.20
CA ALA A 485 -25.99 -5.89 18.75
C ALA A 485 -24.73 -5.01 18.64
N ILE A 486 -24.87 -3.78 18.14
CA ILE A 486 -23.79 -2.78 18.09
C ILE A 486 -23.29 -2.45 19.50
N GLU A 487 -24.19 -2.22 20.46
CA GLU A 487 -23.85 -1.93 21.86
C GLU A 487 -23.01 -3.04 22.52
N GLU A 488 -23.27 -4.31 22.20
CA GLU A 488 -22.49 -5.45 22.70
C GLU A 488 -21.06 -5.43 22.15
N TYR A 489 -20.86 -5.12 20.87
CA TYR A 489 -19.53 -4.94 20.31
C TYR A 489 -18.78 -3.76 20.92
N GLU A 490 -19.46 -2.63 21.18
CA GLU A 490 -18.84 -1.49 21.86
C GLU A 490 -18.43 -1.83 23.30
N LYS A 491 -19.25 -2.62 24.00
CA LYS A 491 -18.91 -3.14 25.32
C LYS A 491 -17.66 -4.01 25.25
N LEU A 492 -17.60 -4.93 24.28
CA LEU A 492 -16.43 -5.77 24.06
C LEU A 492 -15.17 -4.95 23.80
N ILE A 493 -15.24 -3.96 22.91
CA ILE A 493 -14.11 -3.07 22.60
C ILE A 493 -13.62 -2.34 23.86
N ARG A 494 -14.53 -1.79 24.67
CA ARG A 494 -14.17 -1.15 25.94
C ARG A 494 -13.49 -2.11 26.91
N GLU A 495 -13.98 -3.34 27.02
CA GLU A 495 -13.38 -4.38 27.87
C GLU A 495 -11.97 -4.76 27.41
N THR A 496 -11.76 -4.91 26.09
CA THR A 496 -10.44 -5.18 25.50
C THR A 496 -9.46 -4.04 25.77
N ASP A 497 -9.91 -2.79 25.63
CA ASP A 497 -9.10 -1.59 25.88
C ASP A 497 -8.70 -1.46 27.35
N GLN A 498 -9.64 -1.68 28.28
CA GLN A 498 -9.38 -1.66 29.72
C GLN A 498 -8.31 -2.66 30.15
N LEU A 499 -8.21 -3.79 29.44
CA LEU A 499 -7.21 -4.84 29.72
C LEU A 499 -5.85 -4.60 29.03
N GLY A 500 -5.75 -3.57 28.18
CA GLY A 500 -4.58 -3.27 27.35
C GLY A 500 -4.29 -4.37 26.32
N LEU A 501 -5.33 -5.07 25.85
CA LEU A 501 -5.20 -6.15 24.87
C LEU A 501 -5.27 -5.62 23.43
N VAL A 502 -4.67 -6.36 22.50
CA VAL A 502 -4.71 -6.00 21.08
C VAL A 502 -6.14 -6.14 20.55
N GLN A 503 -6.66 -5.06 20.00
CA GLN A 503 -7.96 -5.02 19.35
C GLN A 503 -8.00 -5.92 18.10
N ASN A 504 -9.07 -6.71 17.96
CA ASN A 504 -9.27 -7.60 16.82
C ASN A 504 -9.98 -6.88 15.66
N ALA A 505 -9.37 -6.89 14.47
CA ALA A 505 -9.92 -6.27 13.26
C ALA A 505 -11.31 -6.80 12.90
N GLU A 506 -11.58 -8.08 13.12
CA GLU A 506 -12.85 -8.74 12.80
C GLU A 506 -14.03 -8.14 13.58
N VAL A 507 -13.80 -7.75 14.84
CA VAL A 507 -14.82 -7.12 15.69
C VAL A 507 -15.28 -5.79 15.10
N PHE A 508 -14.34 -4.97 14.62
CA PHE A 508 -14.66 -3.69 13.98
C PHE A 508 -15.31 -3.88 12.62
N TYR A 509 -14.92 -4.91 11.87
CA TYR A 509 -15.53 -5.25 10.60
C TYR A 509 -17.00 -5.66 10.76
N GLU A 510 -17.29 -6.61 11.65
CA GLU A 510 -18.67 -7.06 11.93
C GLU A 510 -19.53 -5.95 12.53
N LYS A 511 -18.97 -5.14 13.42
CA LYS A 511 -19.65 -3.92 13.92
C LYS A 511 -20.01 -2.98 12.76
N GLY A 512 -19.05 -2.72 11.86
CA GLY A 512 -19.26 -1.87 10.68
C GLY A 512 -20.35 -2.40 9.75
N LEU A 513 -20.46 -3.73 9.58
CA LEU A 513 -21.54 -4.35 8.81
C LEU A 513 -22.92 -4.08 9.44
N LEU A 514 -23.03 -4.17 10.76
CA LEU A 514 -24.27 -3.87 11.48
C LEU A 514 -24.64 -2.39 11.38
N GLU A 515 -23.67 -1.49 11.56
CA GLU A 515 -23.85 -0.05 11.41
C GLU A 515 -24.27 0.31 9.98
N PHE A 516 -23.67 -0.31 8.96
CA PHE A 516 -24.05 -0.10 7.56
C PHE A 516 -25.47 -0.63 7.26
N LYS A 517 -25.82 -1.81 7.77
CA LYS A 517 -27.18 -2.35 7.63
C LYS A 517 -28.22 -1.46 8.32
N LYS A 518 -27.89 -0.91 9.50
CA LYS A 518 -28.75 0.05 10.20
C LYS A 518 -28.88 1.35 9.39
N ALA A 519 -27.76 1.90 8.91
CA ALA A 519 -27.72 3.13 8.13
C ALA A 519 -28.56 3.05 6.85
N THR A 520 -28.50 1.92 6.14
CA THR A 520 -29.30 1.67 4.93
C THR A 520 -30.79 1.52 5.24
N THR A 521 -31.14 0.91 6.37
CA THR A 521 -32.54 0.74 6.80
C THR A 521 -33.16 2.06 7.25
N GLU A 522 -32.41 2.87 8.00
CA GLU A 522 -32.87 4.13 8.60
C GLU A 522 -32.58 5.38 7.74
N GLN A 523 -31.84 5.23 6.63
CA GLN A 523 -31.36 6.32 5.77
C GLN A 523 -30.61 7.43 6.54
N SER A 524 -29.78 7.02 7.52
CA SER A 524 -29.11 7.93 8.45
C SER A 524 -27.67 8.19 8.05
N ALA A 525 -27.36 9.42 7.63
CA ALA A 525 -26.00 9.84 7.26
C ALA A 525 -24.99 9.67 8.42
N THR A 526 -25.43 9.86 9.66
CA THR A 526 -24.59 9.66 10.85
C THR A 526 -24.22 8.18 11.03
N ASP A 527 -25.14 7.26 10.80
CA ASP A 527 -24.86 5.83 10.89
C ASP A 527 -23.93 5.35 9.77
N TYR A 528 -24.04 5.93 8.57
CA TYR A 528 -23.06 5.71 7.49
C TYR A 528 -21.64 6.17 7.89
N GLN A 529 -21.52 7.30 8.59
CA GLN A 529 -20.22 7.78 9.10
C GLN A 529 -19.65 6.86 10.19
N ASN A 530 -20.51 6.29 11.04
CA ASN A 530 -20.08 5.32 12.05
C ASN A 530 -19.55 4.05 11.38
N ALA A 531 -20.26 3.51 10.38
CA ALA A 531 -19.81 2.37 9.60
C ALA A 531 -18.44 2.63 8.92
N ASP A 532 -18.26 3.82 8.31
CA ASP A 532 -16.99 4.23 7.71
C ASP A 532 -15.83 4.23 8.73
N LYS A 533 -16.07 4.73 9.94
CA LYS A 533 -15.08 4.72 11.03
C LYS A 533 -14.74 3.29 11.46
N SER A 534 -15.75 2.44 11.64
CA SER A 534 -15.56 1.04 12.04
C SER A 534 -14.76 0.26 11.00
N PHE A 535 -15.11 0.36 9.72
CA PHE A 535 -14.30 -0.27 8.67
C PHE A 535 -12.90 0.31 8.56
N SER A 536 -12.74 1.63 8.74
CA SER A 536 -11.42 2.26 8.76
C SER A 536 -10.55 1.74 9.90
N LYS A 537 -11.13 1.53 11.08
CA LYS A 537 -10.43 0.93 12.21
C LYS A 537 -10.08 -0.53 11.93
N ALA A 538 -10.99 -1.32 11.37
CA ALA A 538 -10.72 -2.70 10.95
C ALA A 538 -9.53 -2.78 9.98
N ILE A 539 -9.51 -1.93 8.95
CA ILE A 539 -8.42 -1.85 7.97
C ILE A 539 -7.10 -1.41 8.61
N SER A 540 -7.13 -0.47 9.56
CA SER A 540 -5.91 -0.02 10.26
C SER A 540 -5.29 -1.13 11.12
N LEU A 541 -6.10 -2.05 11.64
CA LEU A 541 -5.66 -3.21 12.41
C LEU A 541 -5.23 -4.36 11.50
N ASN A 542 -5.92 -4.55 10.37
CA ASN A 542 -5.58 -5.54 9.37
C ASN A 542 -5.74 -4.98 7.94
N GLY A 543 -4.63 -4.54 7.35
CA GLY A 543 -4.60 -3.94 6.02
C GLY A 543 -4.87 -4.91 4.86
N THR A 544 -4.98 -6.22 5.10
CA THR A 544 -5.29 -7.23 4.07
C THR A 544 -6.76 -7.64 4.04
N LEU A 545 -7.60 -7.05 4.90
CA LEU A 545 -9.02 -7.38 5.00
C LEU A 545 -9.82 -6.80 3.81
N LEU A 546 -9.79 -7.52 2.68
CA LEU A 546 -10.36 -7.06 1.41
C LEU A 546 -11.85 -6.72 1.49
N LEU A 547 -12.63 -7.45 2.30
CA LEU A 547 -14.06 -7.21 2.46
C LEU A 547 -14.33 -5.92 3.23
N ALA A 548 -13.45 -5.50 4.15
CA ALA A 548 -13.59 -4.23 4.83
C ALA A 548 -13.41 -3.06 3.85
N TYR A 549 -12.43 -3.15 2.92
CA TYR A 549 -12.29 -2.16 1.84
C TYR A 549 -13.55 -2.13 0.97
N PHE A 550 -14.03 -3.30 0.51
CA PHE A 550 -15.23 -3.36 -0.33
C PHE A 550 -16.45 -2.71 0.35
N GLN A 551 -16.74 -3.08 1.61
CA GLN A 551 -17.89 -2.57 2.36
C GLN A 551 -17.75 -1.08 2.67
N ARG A 552 -16.55 -0.62 3.04
CA ARG A 552 -16.29 0.82 3.21
C ARG A 552 -16.45 1.59 1.91
N GLY A 553 -16.05 1.00 0.78
CA GLY A 553 -16.28 1.56 -0.55
C GLY A 553 -17.77 1.74 -0.86
N LEU A 554 -18.61 0.77 -0.49
CA LEU A 554 -20.08 0.89 -0.63
C LEU A 554 -20.65 1.99 0.27
N VAL A 555 -20.23 2.06 1.54
CA VAL A 555 -20.62 3.13 2.48
C VAL A 555 -20.23 4.50 1.94
N ARG A 556 -19.00 4.66 1.46
CA ARG A 556 -18.50 5.92 0.89
C ARG A 556 -19.19 6.29 -0.40
N PHE A 557 -19.62 5.31 -1.21
CA PHE A 557 -20.43 5.56 -2.39
C PHE A 557 -21.78 6.17 -1.99
N ASP A 558 -22.45 5.60 -0.99
CA ASP A 558 -23.76 6.08 -0.51
C ASP A 558 -23.63 7.45 0.19
N LEU A 559 -22.46 7.78 0.75
CA LEU A 559 -22.10 9.13 1.23
C LEU A 559 -21.67 10.11 0.12
N GLU A 560 -21.79 9.73 -1.16
CA GLU A 560 -21.33 10.49 -2.34
C GLU A 560 -19.82 10.82 -2.39
N LYS A 561 -18.99 10.11 -1.62
CA LYS A 561 -17.53 10.22 -1.61
C LYS A 561 -16.89 9.34 -2.68
N TYR A 562 -17.26 9.54 -3.95
CA TYR A 562 -16.93 8.62 -5.05
C TYR A 562 -15.44 8.35 -5.26
N ARG A 563 -14.57 9.35 -5.06
CA ARG A 563 -13.11 9.16 -5.21
C ARG A 563 -12.54 8.25 -4.13
N GLU A 564 -13.00 8.39 -2.90
CA GLU A 564 -12.57 7.53 -1.78
C GLU A 564 -13.13 6.12 -1.95
N ALA A 565 -14.40 6.01 -2.37
CA ALA A 565 -15.02 4.74 -2.70
C ALA A 565 -14.25 3.99 -3.81
N ALA A 566 -13.86 4.68 -4.88
CA ALA A 566 -13.07 4.09 -5.96
C ALA A 566 -11.71 3.55 -5.49
N LYS A 567 -11.02 4.28 -4.59
CA LYS A 567 -9.76 3.79 -3.99
C LYS A 567 -9.98 2.49 -3.22
N ASP A 568 -11.03 2.45 -2.41
CA ASP A 568 -11.38 1.26 -1.63
C ASP A 568 -11.76 0.06 -2.52
N PHE A 569 -12.54 0.29 -3.57
CA PHE A 569 -12.85 -0.74 -4.56
C PHE A 569 -11.59 -1.27 -5.26
N PHE A 570 -10.68 -0.38 -5.65
CA PHE A 570 -9.42 -0.76 -6.28
C PHE A 570 -8.54 -1.62 -5.35
N GLU A 571 -8.35 -1.20 -4.09
CA GLU A 571 -7.55 -1.98 -3.13
C GLU A 571 -8.21 -3.34 -2.85
N SER A 572 -9.54 -3.40 -2.74
CA SER A 572 -10.24 -4.67 -2.56
C SER A 572 -10.06 -5.61 -3.75
N GLU A 573 -10.16 -5.12 -4.98
CA GLU A 573 -9.93 -5.92 -6.20
C GLU A 573 -8.50 -6.41 -6.31
N LYS A 574 -7.53 -5.57 -5.98
CA LYS A 574 -6.11 -5.92 -5.92
C LYS A 574 -5.82 -7.04 -4.92
N LEU A 575 -6.55 -7.08 -3.80
CA LEU A 575 -6.49 -8.13 -2.80
C LEU A 575 -7.26 -9.41 -3.18
N GLY A 576 -7.89 -9.46 -4.36
CA GLY A 576 -8.54 -10.66 -4.87
C GLY A 576 -10.06 -10.74 -4.65
N LEU A 577 -10.76 -9.60 -4.59
CA LEU A 577 -12.23 -9.54 -4.48
C LEU A 577 -12.95 -10.47 -5.47
N ASP A 578 -13.99 -11.17 -5.02
CA ASP A 578 -14.73 -12.15 -5.82
C ASP A 578 -15.55 -11.52 -6.97
N SER A 579 -15.98 -12.36 -7.92
CA SER A 579 -16.69 -11.90 -9.11
C SER A 579 -18.08 -11.31 -8.82
N VAL A 580 -18.77 -11.74 -7.76
CA VAL A 580 -20.10 -11.23 -7.38
C VAL A 580 -19.95 -9.80 -6.84
N SER A 581 -18.99 -9.58 -5.96
CA SER A 581 -18.70 -8.26 -5.41
C SER A 581 -18.20 -7.28 -6.48
N ARG A 582 -17.40 -7.74 -7.46
CA ARG A 582 -16.99 -6.91 -8.62
C ARG A 582 -18.18 -6.45 -9.46
N LYS A 583 -19.16 -7.33 -9.71
CA LYS A 583 -20.41 -6.97 -10.40
C LYS A 583 -21.21 -5.92 -9.64
N SER A 584 -21.18 -5.94 -8.30
CA SER A 584 -21.81 -4.90 -7.49
C SER A 584 -21.20 -3.52 -7.76
N ILE A 585 -19.86 -3.43 -7.85
CA ILE A 585 -19.16 -2.18 -8.18
C ILE A 585 -19.49 -1.71 -9.61
N GLU A 586 -19.58 -2.65 -10.57
CA GLU A 586 -20.03 -2.35 -11.93
C GLU A 586 -21.46 -1.78 -11.94
N TRP A 587 -22.37 -2.38 -11.17
CA TRP A 587 -23.74 -1.89 -11.02
C TRP A 587 -23.80 -0.48 -10.41
N LYS A 588 -22.92 -0.17 -9.44
CA LYS A 588 -22.77 1.18 -8.88
C LYS A 588 -22.31 2.21 -9.93
N SER A 589 -21.33 1.86 -10.78
CA SER A 589 -20.94 2.71 -11.92
C SER A 589 -22.06 2.87 -12.95
N LYS A 590 -22.79 1.77 -13.25
CA LYS A 590 -23.94 1.80 -14.15
C LYS A 590 -25.06 2.72 -13.63
N THR A 591 -25.34 2.67 -12.33
CA THR A 591 -26.36 3.54 -11.70
C THR A 591 -26.02 5.02 -11.90
N LEU A 592 -24.74 5.39 -11.75
CA LEU A 592 -24.29 6.76 -12.02
C LEU A 592 -24.40 7.10 -13.51
N TYR A 593 -24.06 6.18 -14.40
CA TYR A 593 -24.22 6.36 -15.85
C TYR A 593 -25.69 6.59 -16.23
N ASP A 594 -26.62 5.75 -15.73
CA ASP A 594 -28.05 5.86 -16.01
C ASP A 594 -28.61 7.21 -15.47
N GLY A 595 -28.15 7.65 -14.30
CA GLY A 595 -28.46 8.99 -13.77
C GLY A 595 -27.95 10.13 -14.67
N GLY A 596 -26.78 9.96 -15.28
CA GLY A 596 -26.23 10.91 -16.26
C GLY A 596 -27.02 10.96 -17.56
N VAL A 597 -27.46 9.80 -18.08
CA VAL A 597 -28.33 9.73 -19.26
C VAL A 597 -29.66 10.42 -18.99
N LYS A 598 -30.28 10.16 -17.84
CA LYS A 598 -31.51 10.84 -17.44
C LYS A 598 -31.32 12.37 -17.35
N ALA A 599 -30.20 12.82 -16.78
CA ALA A 599 -29.90 14.25 -16.72
C ALA A 599 -29.69 14.88 -18.11
N LEU A 600 -29.14 14.13 -19.09
CA LEU A 600 -29.06 14.58 -20.49
C LEU A 600 -30.45 14.71 -21.12
N GLU A 601 -31.34 13.75 -20.90
CA GLU A 601 -32.73 13.78 -21.39
C GLU A 601 -33.50 14.99 -20.82
N GLU A 602 -33.21 15.38 -19.58
CA GLU A 602 -33.76 16.58 -18.93
C GLU A 602 -33.04 17.89 -19.35
N GLY A 603 -32.03 17.83 -20.23
CA GLY A 603 -31.27 19.00 -20.68
C GLY A 603 -30.28 19.58 -19.66
N GLN A 604 -30.05 18.90 -18.53
CA GLN A 604 -29.16 19.36 -17.45
C GLN A 604 -27.71 18.92 -17.68
N LEU A 605 -27.02 19.60 -18.61
CA LEU A 605 -25.65 19.23 -19.05
C LEU A 605 -24.64 19.14 -17.89
N ASP A 606 -24.65 20.09 -16.95
CA ASP A 606 -23.69 20.11 -15.82
C ASP A 606 -23.86 18.91 -14.89
N LYS A 607 -25.12 18.54 -14.63
CA LYS A 607 -25.47 17.40 -13.79
C LYS A 607 -25.11 16.08 -14.47
N ALA A 608 -25.41 15.97 -15.77
CA ALA A 608 -25.01 14.82 -16.59
C ALA A 608 -23.49 14.61 -16.57
N GLU A 609 -22.72 15.69 -16.75
CA GLU A 609 -21.26 15.61 -16.70
C GLU A 609 -20.75 15.13 -15.33
N LYS A 610 -21.34 15.62 -14.23
CA LYS A 610 -21.01 15.16 -12.87
C LYS A 610 -21.27 13.67 -12.70
N PHE A 611 -22.41 13.18 -13.17
CA PHE A 611 -22.75 11.76 -13.12
C PHE A 611 -21.77 10.90 -13.93
N PHE A 612 -21.50 11.25 -15.19
CA PHE A 612 -20.54 10.50 -16.02
C PHE A 612 -19.13 10.53 -15.44
N ARG A 613 -18.69 11.68 -14.92
CA ARG A 613 -17.40 11.79 -14.21
C ARG A 613 -17.33 10.85 -13.02
N ASN A 614 -18.37 10.79 -12.20
CA ASN A 614 -18.40 9.90 -11.05
C ASN A 614 -18.46 8.43 -11.48
N ALA A 615 -19.21 8.10 -12.55
CA ALA A 615 -19.26 6.75 -13.11
C ALA A 615 -17.88 6.27 -13.57
N ILE A 616 -17.11 7.15 -14.22
CA ILE A 616 -15.71 6.94 -14.63
C ILE A 616 -14.79 6.76 -13.43
N VAL A 617 -14.97 7.56 -12.37
CA VAL A 617 -14.16 7.43 -11.15
C VAL A 617 -14.35 6.05 -10.51
N ILE A 618 -15.58 5.55 -10.43
CA ILE A 618 -15.86 4.22 -9.87
C ILE A 618 -15.36 3.10 -10.80
N ARG A 619 -15.59 3.22 -12.11
CA ARG A 619 -15.08 2.27 -13.12
C ARG A 619 -14.41 3.03 -14.27
N PRO A 620 -13.06 3.15 -14.23
CA PRO A 620 -12.32 3.86 -15.26
C PRO A 620 -12.48 3.25 -16.66
N LYS A 621 -12.77 1.95 -16.76
CA LYS A 621 -12.97 1.22 -18.02
C LYS A 621 -14.41 1.29 -18.56
N ASN A 622 -15.29 2.12 -17.97
CA ASN A 622 -16.65 2.31 -18.47
C ASN A 622 -16.65 3.17 -19.75
N SER A 623 -16.52 2.52 -20.91
CA SER A 623 -16.44 3.19 -22.22
C SER A 623 -17.67 4.04 -22.55
N LEU A 624 -18.87 3.61 -22.14
CA LEU A 624 -20.11 4.34 -22.35
C LEU A 624 -20.12 5.68 -21.59
N ALA A 625 -19.63 5.71 -20.34
CA ALA A 625 -19.55 6.94 -19.56
C ALA A 625 -18.54 7.94 -20.17
N TRP A 626 -17.39 7.47 -20.66
CA TRP A 626 -16.44 8.31 -21.41
C TRP A 626 -17.06 8.89 -22.68
N PHE A 627 -17.77 8.06 -23.45
CA PHE A 627 -18.47 8.49 -24.64
C PHE A 627 -19.52 9.57 -24.34
N LYS A 628 -20.43 9.33 -23.40
CA LYS A 628 -21.48 10.29 -23.05
C LYS A 628 -20.94 11.59 -22.45
N LYS A 629 -19.85 11.53 -21.69
CA LYS A 629 -19.15 12.75 -21.25
C LYS A 629 -18.58 13.53 -22.44
N GLY A 630 -18.00 12.84 -23.42
CA GLY A 630 -17.58 13.44 -24.70
C GLY A 630 -18.74 14.10 -25.45
N GLU A 631 -19.95 13.51 -25.45
CA GLU A 631 -21.14 14.14 -26.05
C GLU A 631 -21.58 15.41 -25.32
N VAL A 632 -21.48 15.46 -23.98
CA VAL A 632 -21.74 16.69 -23.22
C VAL A 632 -20.76 17.80 -23.65
N LEU A 633 -19.46 17.49 -23.72
CA LEU A 633 -18.42 18.43 -24.14
C LEU A 633 -18.61 18.89 -25.60
N PHE A 634 -18.95 17.95 -26.49
CA PHE A 634 -19.30 18.27 -27.88
C PHE A 634 -20.47 19.26 -27.96
N SER A 635 -21.50 19.07 -27.13
CA SER A 635 -22.68 19.95 -27.08
C SER A 635 -22.33 21.36 -26.58
N ARG A 636 -21.28 21.50 -25.76
CA ARG A 636 -20.69 22.79 -25.36
C ARG A 636 -19.69 23.37 -26.37
N GLN A 637 -19.50 22.72 -27.52
CA GLN A 637 -18.53 23.09 -28.56
C GLN A 637 -17.06 22.96 -28.13
N GLU A 638 -16.79 22.19 -27.07
CA GLU A 638 -15.43 21.87 -26.60
C GLU A 638 -14.86 20.67 -27.37
N PHE A 639 -14.67 20.84 -28.68
CA PHE A 639 -14.43 19.74 -29.61
C PHE A 639 -13.12 18.97 -29.36
N GLU A 640 -12.02 19.64 -29.04
CA GLU A 640 -10.74 18.97 -28.77
C GLU A 640 -10.82 18.08 -27.53
N THR A 641 -11.36 18.58 -26.42
CA THR A 641 -11.52 17.80 -25.19
C THR A 641 -12.52 16.65 -25.37
N ALA A 642 -13.56 16.84 -26.18
CA ALA A 642 -14.46 15.75 -26.56
C ALA A 642 -13.72 14.63 -27.31
N ILE A 643 -12.81 14.97 -28.23
CA ILE A 643 -11.98 14.01 -28.97
C ILE A 643 -11.12 13.16 -28.02
N ASP A 644 -10.52 13.77 -26.98
CA ASP A 644 -9.75 13.03 -25.97
C ASP A 644 -10.59 12.00 -25.22
N HIS A 645 -11.82 12.38 -24.84
CA HIS A 645 -12.75 11.47 -24.17
C HIS A 645 -13.23 10.36 -25.11
N TYR A 646 -13.45 10.65 -26.39
CA TYR A 646 -13.76 9.64 -27.40
C TYR A 646 -12.60 8.68 -27.65
N ASN A 647 -11.36 9.15 -27.71
CA ASN A 647 -10.17 8.30 -27.81
C ASN A 647 -10.07 7.35 -26.61
N THR A 648 -10.37 7.85 -25.42
CA THR A 648 -10.40 7.06 -24.19
C THR A 648 -11.53 6.02 -24.21
N ALA A 649 -12.73 6.37 -24.70
CA ALA A 649 -13.81 5.40 -24.87
C ALA A 649 -13.44 4.27 -25.85
N ILE A 650 -12.81 4.62 -26.98
CA ILE A 650 -12.36 3.68 -28.02
C ILE A 650 -11.29 2.72 -27.49
N SER A 651 -10.38 3.19 -26.62
CA SER A 651 -9.31 2.32 -26.09
C SER A 651 -9.83 1.18 -25.21
N PHE A 652 -11.04 1.32 -24.65
CA PHE A 652 -11.68 0.30 -23.83
C PHE A 652 -12.69 -0.59 -24.60
N THR A 653 -13.12 -0.22 -25.80
CA THR A 653 -14.09 -0.99 -26.58
C THR A 653 -13.79 -0.91 -28.07
N SER A 654 -13.48 -2.06 -28.68
CA SER A 654 -13.03 -2.14 -30.08
C SER A 654 -14.14 -1.97 -31.12
N VAL A 655 -15.40 -2.20 -30.75
CA VAL A 655 -16.57 -2.05 -31.65
C VAL A 655 -17.50 -0.99 -31.08
N PHE A 656 -17.35 0.25 -31.56
CA PHE A 656 -18.17 1.38 -31.15
C PHE A 656 -18.29 2.44 -32.27
N PRO A 657 -19.04 2.16 -33.36
CA PRO A 657 -19.11 3.02 -34.55
C PRO A 657 -19.63 4.43 -34.24
N GLU A 658 -20.52 4.57 -33.26
CA GLU A 658 -21.07 5.85 -32.83
C GLU A 658 -20.00 6.81 -32.29
N VAL A 659 -19.01 6.30 -31.53
CA VAL A 659 -17.91 7.12 -31.00
C VAL A 659 -17.01 7.62 -32.13
N TYR A 660 -16.67 6.74 -33.08
CA TYR A 660 -15.88 7.14 -34.25
C TYR A 660 -16.60 8.20 -35.09
N TYR A 661 -17.91 8.06 -35.27
CA TYR A 661 -18.72 9.08 -35.93
C TYR A 661 -18.70 10.42 -35.19
N LYS A 662 -18.95 10.42 -33.87
CA LYS A 662 -18.96 11.66 -33.06
C LYS A 662 -17.58 12.32 -33.01
N LYS A 663 -16.51 11.53 -32.92
CA LYS A 663 -15.13 12.01 -33.06
C LYS A 663 -14.89 12.63 -34.45
N GLY A 664 -15.32 11.96 -35.51
CA GLY A 664 -15.24 12.48 -36.88
C GLY A 664 -15.99 13.80 -37.05
N LEU A 665 -17.17 13.92 -36.44
CA LEU A 665 -17.96 15.14 -36.45
C LEU A 665 -17.27 16.29 -35.68
N ALA A 666 -16.63 16.01 -34.54
CA ALA A 666 -15.84 16.99 -33.80
C ALA A 666 -14.65 17.50 -34.63
N LEU A 667 -13.91 16.58 -35.27
CA LEU A 667 -12.82 16.91 -36.18
C LEU A 667 -13.29 17.72 -37.39
N TYR A 668 -14.46 17.39 -37.95
CA TYR A 668 -15.07 18.15 -39.03
C TYR A 668 -15.39 19.59 -38.60
N ARG A 669 -15.93 19.79 -37.39
CA ARG A 669 -16.21 21.14 -36.84
C ARG A 669 -14.93 21.95 -36.63
N LEU A 670 -13.82 21.28 -36.34
CA LEU A 670 -12.49 21.87 -36.26
C LEU A 670 -11.80 22.05 -37.63
N SER A 671 -12.51 21.80 -38.74
CA SER A 671 -11.97 21.81 -40.12
C SER A 671 -10.81 20.83 -40.38
N ARG A 672 -10.63 19.82 -39.52
CA ARG A 672 -9.63 18.74 -39.67
C ARG A 672 -10.19 17.60 -40.52
N TYR A 673 -10.54 17.91 -41.77
CA TYR A 673 -11.34 17.04 -42.64
C TYR A 673 -10.68 15.69 -42.96
N ASN A 674 -9.37 15.64 -43.17
CA ASN A 674 -8.66 14.38 -43.44
C ASN A 674 -8.76 13.39 -42.27
N GLU A 675 -8.63 13.88 -41.03
CA GLU A 675 -8.75 13.07 -39.82
C GLU A 675 -10.21 12.67 -39.55
N ALA A 676 -11.15 13.56 -39.87
CA ALA A 676 -12.58 13.26 -39.80
C ALA A 676 -12.95 12.09 -40.73
N ILE A 677 -12.43 12.10 -41.97
CA ILE A 677 -12.62 11.01 -42.95
C ILE A 677 -12.11 9.68 -42.38
N GLN A 678 -10.91 9.65 -41.82
CA GLN A 678 -10.38 8.42 -41.20
C GLN A 678 -11.31 7.89 -40.10
N CYS A 679 -11.89 8.77 -39.29
CA CYS A 679 -12.85 8.38 -38.26
C CYS A 679 -14.17 7.85 -38.86
N PHE A 680 -14.70 8.50 -39.90
CA PHE A 680 -15.90 8.03 -40.59
C PHE A 680 -15.67 6.69 -41.28
N ASP A 681 -14.50 6.47 -41.90
CA ASP A 681 -14.12 5.20 -42.49
C ASP A 681 -14.07 4.07 -41.45
N GLN A 682 -13.58 4.35 -40.23
CA GLN A 682 -13.64 3.38 -39.14
C GLN A 682 -15.08 3.09 -38.70
N ALA A 683 -15.93 4.10 -38.58
CA ALA A 683 -17.35 3.90 -38.26
C ALA A 683 -18.05 3.02 -39.32
N ILE A 684 -17.80 3.28 -40.60
CA ILE A 684 -18.32 2.50 -41.75
C ILE A 684 -17.76 1.07 -41.74
N LYS A 685 -16.47 0.90 -41.44
CA LYS A 685 -15.83 -0.43 -41.36
C LYS A 685 -16.46 -1.28 -40.26
N GLN A 686 -16.81 -0.68 -39.13
CA GLN A 686 -17.48 -1.36 -38.01
C GLN A 686 -18.97 -1.60 -38.27
N ASN A 687 -19.65 -0.66 -38.92
CA ASN A 687 -21.04 -0.80 -39.33
C ASN A 687 -21.24 -0.24 -40.75
N LYS A 688 -21.33 -1.15 -41.72
CA LYS A 688 -21.52 -0.80 -43.14
C LYS A 688 -22.86 -0.11 -43.45
N ASN A 689 -23.80 -0.10 -42.51
CA ASN A 689 -25.09 0.57 -42.65
C ASN A 689 -25.13 1.91 -41.89
N TYR A 690 -23.98 2.42 -41.41
CA TYR A 690 -23.91 3.67 -40.65
C TYR A 690 -23.96 4.90 -41.57
N ILE A 691 -25.17 5.26 -41.98
CA ILE A 691 -25.48 6.29 -42.99
C ILE A 691 -24.85 7.64 -42.65
N GLU A 692 -24.90 8.04 -41.37
CA GLU A 692 -24.38 9.33 -40.90
C GLU A 692 -22.85 9.45 -41.13
N ALA A 693 -22.11 8.34 -41.09
CA ALA A 693 -20.68 8.34 -41.40
C ALA A 693 -20.40 8.43 -42.90
N TYR A 694 -21.20 7.77 -43.76
CA TYR A 694 -21.09 7.97 -45.21
C TYR A 694 -21.37 9.42 -45.60
N LYS A 695 -22.41 10.02 -45.02
CA LYS A 695 -22.71 11.44 -45.21
C LYS A 695 -21.56 12.32 -44.72
N GLY A 696 -21.08 12.10 -43.49
CA GLY A 696 -19.98 12.87 -42.91
C GLY A 696 -18.67 12.79 -43.71
N ALA A 697 -18.37 11.62 -44.28
CA ALA A 697 -17.25 11.44 -45.20
C ALA A 697 -17.47 12.22 -46.50
N GLY A 698 -18.67 12.13 -47.09
CA GLY A 698 -19.07 12.93 -48.26
C GLY A 698 -18.92 14.44 -48.03
N ASP A 699 -19.45 14.93 -46.90
CA ASP A 699 -19.36 16.33 -46.48
C ASP A 699 -17.89 16.77 -46.34
N SER A 700 -17.04 15.90 -45.78
CA SER A 700 -15.61 16.17 -45.59
C SER A 700 -14.85 16.23 -46.92
N TYR A 701 -15.08 15.28 -47.82
CA TYR A 701 -14.48 15.30 -49.16
C TYR A 701 -14.96 16.48 -49.99
N GLN A 702 -16.19 16.94 -49.79
CA GLN A 702 -16.72 18.14 -50.43
C GLN A 702 -15.99 19.40 -49.94
N LYS A 703 -15.70 19.51 -48.63
CA LYS A 703 -14.87 20.60 -48.08
C LYS A 703 -13.44 20.57 -48.61
N LEU A 704 -12.91 19.39 -48.92
CA LEU A 704 -11.62 19.19 -49.60
C LEU A 704 -11.71 19.34 -51.12
N THR A 705 -12.83 19.82 -51.68
CA THR A 705 -13.09 20.00 -53.13
C THR A 705 -12.99 18.72 -53.98
N SER A 706 -12.96 17.54 -53.34
CA SER A 706 -12.88 16.23 -53.98
C SER A 706 -14.27 15.71 -54.35
N TYR A 707 -14.99 16.45 -55.20
CA TYR A 707 -16.42 16.25 -55.46
C TYR A 707 -16.78 14.87 -56.04
N LYS A 708 -15.90 14.26 -56.86
CA LYS A 708 -16.12 12.92 -57.41
C LYS A 708 -16.13 11.84 -56.32
N ILE A 709 -15.25 11.98 -55.32
CA ILE A 709 -15.18 11.04 -54.18
C ILE A 709 -16.35 11.32 -53.24
N ALA A 710 -16.64 12.59 -52.93
CA ALA A 710 -17.81 12.95 -52.12
C ALA A 710 -19.11 12.35 -52.69
N PHE A 711 -19.30 12.44 -54.02
CA PHE A 711 -20.42 11.83 -54.72
C PHE A 711 -20.52 10.31 -54.50
N SER A 712 -19.41 9.56 -54.53
CA SER A 712 -19.47 8.11 -54.32
C SER A 712 -19.90 7.74 -52.90
N PHE A 713 -19.47 8.50 -51.88
CA PHE A 713 -19.91 8.32 -50.49
C PHE A 713 -21.41 8.62 -50.32
N TYR A 714 -21.91 9.71 -50.91
CA TYR A 714 -23.35 9.99 -50.90
C TYR A 714 -24.16 8.92 -51.64
N GLN A 715 -23.65 8.40 -52.77
CA GLN A 715 -24.31 7.33 -53.52
C GLN A 715 -24.40 6.04 -52.70
N ASN A 716 -23.38 5.73 -51.91
CA ASN A 716 -23.42 4.60 -50.97
C ASN A 716 -24.50 4.81 -49.89
N ALA A 717 -24.60 6.01 -49.31
CA ALA A 717 -25.67 6.33 -48.36
C ALA A 717 -27.07 6.17 -48.98
N ILE A 718 -27.27 6.63 -50.22
CA ILE A 718 -28.55 6.45 -50.97
C ILE A 718 -28.87 4.97 -51.16
N THR A 719 -27.86 4.16 -51.51
CA THR A 719 -28.01 2.71 -51.76
C THR A 719 -28.49 1.96 -50.51
N ILE A 720 -28.14 2.44 -49.32
CA ILE A 720 -28.60 1.91 -48.04
C ILE A 720 -30.00 2.45 -47.69
N LEU A 721 -30.20 3.77 -47.81
CA LEU A 721 -31.43 4.46 -47.39
C LEU A 721 -32.66 4.07 -48.22
N GLN A 722 -32.52 3.89 -49.54
CA GLN A 722 -33.67 3.63 -50.42
C GLN A 722 -34.41 2.31 -50.12
N PRO A 723 -33.72 1.15 -49.98
CA PRO A 723 -34.38 -0.07 -49.54
C PRO A 723 -35.04 0.05 -48.16
N ASP A 724 -34.39 0.74 -47.22
CA ASP A 724 -34.91 0.89 -45.86
C ASP A 724 -36.13 1.80 -45.81
N LEU A 725 -36.20 2.84 -46.65
CA LEU A 725 -37.41 3.63 -46.81
C LEU A 725 -38.56 2.78 -47.35
N LYS A 726 -38.32 1.93 -48.36
CA LYS A 726 -39.35 1.02 -48.90
C LYS A 726 -39.85 0.04 -47.84
N LYS A 727 -38.97 -0.50 -46.99
CA LYS A 727 -39.38 -1.36 -45.87
C LYS A 727 -40.21 -0.60 -44.84
N ALA A 728 -39.78 0.60 -44.46
CA ALA A 728 -40.50 1.45 -43.51
C ALA A 728 -41.89 1.85 -44.02
N GLN A 729 -42.01 2.10 -45.33
CA GLN A 729 -43.29 2.34 -46.00
C GLN A 729 -44.22 1.12 -45.92
N LYS A 730 -43.69 -0.09 -46.16
CA LYS A 730 -44.46 -1.33 -46.04
C LYS A 730 -44.92 -1.63 -44.61
N SER A 731 -44.13 -1.26 -43.61
CA SER A 731 -44.49 -1.42 -42.19
C SER A 731 -45.27 -0.24 -41.61
N GLU A 732 -45.64 0.74 -42.43
CA GLU A 732 -46.38 1.95 -42.06
C GLU A 732 -45.78 2.73 -40.86
N ASN A 733 -44.46 2.60 -40.63
CA ASN A 733 -43.80 3.30 -39.54
C ASN A 733 -43.57 4.78 -39.90
N LYS A 734 -44.57 5.61 -39.62
CA LYS A 734 -44.58 7.04 -39.97
C LYS A 734 -43.35 7.80 -39.48
N ASN A 735 -42.88 7.53 -38.26
CA ASN A 735 -41.71 8.19 -37.68
C ASN A 735 -40.42 7.81 -38.43
N LEU A 736 -40.23 6.52 -38.71
CA LEU A 736 -39.07 6.03 -39.45
C LEU A 736 -39.09 6.52 -40.91
N ILE A 737 -40.25 6.52 -41.57
CA ILE A 737 -40.42 7.07 -42.93
C ILE A 737 -39.98 8.54 -42.95
N THR A 738 -40.46 9.34 -41.99
CA THR A 738 -40.12 10.76 -41.90
C THR A 738 -38.62 10.97 -41.72
N LYS A 739 -37.99 10.21 -40.80
CA LYS A 739 -36.54 10.25 -40.57
C LYS A 739 -35.74 9.89 -41.83
N LEU A 740 -36.10 8.79 -42.50
CA LEU A 740 -35.38 8.32 -43.69
C LEU A 740 -35.55 9.27 -44.88
N LYS A 741 -36.73 9.88 -45.05
CA LYS A 741 -36.94 10.92 -46.06
C LYS A 741 -36.06 12.15 -45.81
N ALA A 742 -35.97 12.61 -44.56
CA ALA A 742 -35.09 13.72 -44.21
C ALA A 742 -33.61 13.40 -44.50
N GLN A 743 -33.14 12.20 -44.10
CA GLN A 743 -31.77 11.75 -44.40
C GLN A 743 -31.51 11.66 -45.92
N LEU A 744 -32.47 11.13 -46.70
CA LEU A 744 -32.35 11.10 -48.16
C LEU A 744 -32.29 12.50 -48.75
N ALA A 745 -33.12 13.44 -48.28
CA ALA A 745 -33.08 14.82 -48.75
C ALA A 745 -31.72 15.46 -48.52
N GLU A 746 -31.14 15.32 -47.33
CA GLU A 746 -29.79 15.81 -47.00
C GLU A 746 -28.72 15.21 -47.92
N VAL A 747 -28.77 13.90 -48.17
CA VAL A 747 -27.78 13.23 -49.03
C VAL A 747 -27.94 13.64 -50.50
N TYR A 748 -29.17 13.73 -51.03
CA TYR A 748 -29.43 14.24 -52.39
C TYR A 748 -29.01 15.70 -52.56
N HIS A 749 -29.15 16.50 -51.50
CA HIS A 749 -28.62 17.86 -51.49
C HIS A 749 -27.11 17.87 -51.64
N GLY A 750 -26.38 17.03 -50.90
CA GLY A 750 -24.93 16.85 -51.07
C GLY A 750 -24.54 16.40 -52.48
N VAL A 751 -25.29 15.46 -53.06
CA VAL A 751 -25.12 15.05 -54.48
C VAL A 751 -25.29 16.23 -55.43
N GLY A 752 -26.34 17.03 -55.24
CA GLY A 752 -26.60 18.22 -56.05
C GLY A 752 -25.48 19.25 -55.94
N GLN A 753 -24.93 19.45 -54.73
CA GLN A 753 -23.77 20.33 -54.52
C GLN A 753 -22.52 19.81 -55.25
N CYS A 754 -22.26 18.50 -55.23
CA CYS A 754 -21.16 17.90 -56.01
C CYS A 754 -21.31 18.14 -57.52
N HIS A 755 -22.53 17.96 -58.07
CA HIS A 755 -22.78 18.23 -59.48
C HIS A 755 -22.70 19.72 -59.84
N TYR A 756 -23.19 20.60 -58.97
CA TYR A 756 -23.08 22.05 -59.15
C TYR A 756 -21.61 22.48 -59.25
N ASN A 757 -20.77 22.01 -58.33
CA ASN A 757 -19.35 22.35 -58.31
C ASN A 757 -18.56 21.73 -59.47
N THR A 758 -19.01 20.59 -60.00
CA THR A 758 -18.44 20.00 -61.24
C THR A 758 -19.05 20.59 -62.52
N LYS A 759 -19.89 21.62 -62.42
CA LYS A 759 -20.62 22.29 -63.51
C LYS A 759 -21.58 21.37 -64.28
N ALA A 760 -21.92 20.21 -63.73
CA ALA A 760 -22.95 19.31 -64.25
C ALA A 760 -24.35 19.81 -63.84
N TYR A 761 -24.71 21.02 -64.26
CA TYR A 761 -25.91 21.73 -63.80
C TYR A 761 -27.23 20.95 -64.03
N PRO A 762 -27.45 20.24 -65.15
CA PRO A 762 -28.67 19.43 -65.31
C PRO A 762 -28.82 18.34 -64.26
N ASP A 763 -27.72 17.67 -63.88
CA ASP A 763 -27.75 16.62 -62.87
C ASP A 763 -27.83 17.19 -61.45
N ALA A 764 -27.25 18.37 -61.22
CA ALA A 764 -27.44 19.13 -59.98
C ALA A 764 -28.93 19.44 -59.75
N VAL A 765 -29.62 19.96 -60.77
CA VAL A 765 -31.07 20.25 -60.70
C VAL A 765 -31.86 18.98 -60.38
N LYS A 766 -31.59 17.86 -61.06
CA LYS A 766 -32.27 16.56 -60.78
C LYS A 766 -32.07 16.11 -59.32
N ALA A 767 -30.87 16.27 -58.78
CA ALA A 767 -30.57 15.90 -57.41
C ALA A 767 -31.29 16.80 -56.40
N PHE A 768 -31.35 18.12 -56.65
CA PHE A 768 -32.13 19.04 -55.81
C PHE A 768 -33.64 18.79 -55.92
N ASP A 769 -34.15 18.43 -57.11
CA ASP A 769 -35.53 18.01 -57.28
C ASP A 769 -35.86 16.78 -56.44
N LYS A 770 -34.95 15.80 -56.39
CA LYS A 770 -35.09 14.65 -55.49
C LYS A 770 -35.07 15.03 -54.02
N ALA A 771 -34.21 15.96 -53.60
CA ALA A 771 -34.19 16.44 -52.23
C ALA A 771 -35.53 17.10 -51.83
N ILE A 772 -36.09 17.91 -52.72
CA ILE A 772 -37.38 18.59 -52.53
C ILE A 772 -38.56 17.59 -52.55
N GLU A 773 -38.49 16.54 -53.37
CA GLU A 773 -39.50 15.46 -53.40
C GLU A 773 -39.62 14.75 -52.05
N TYR A 774 -38.50 14.56 -51.34
CA TYR A 774 -38.50 13.94 -50.01
C TYR A 774 -38.90 14.93 -48.91
N VAL A 775 -38.47 16.18 -49.00
CA VAL A 775 -38.75 17.25 -48.03
C VAL A 775 -39.14 18.54 -48.79
N ALA A 776 -40.45 18.80 -48.86
CA ALA A 776 -41.03 19.85 -49.70
C ALA A 776 -40.68 21.28 -49.24
N ASP A 777 -40.30 21.45 -47.98
CA ASP A 777 -39.90 22.72 -47.35
C ASP A 777 -38.38 22.85 -47.18
N TYR A 778 -37.59 22.07 -47.93
CA TYR A 778 -36.14 22.09 -47.80
C TYR A 778 -35.51 23.33 -48.46
N SER A 779 -35.34 24.39 -47.68
CA SER A 779 -34.86 25.70 -48.15
C SER A 779 -33.51 25.65 -48.87
N ASP A 780 -32.54 24.89 -48.35
CA ASP A 780 -31.20 24.78 -48.96
C ASP A 780 -31.26 24.14 -50.35
N ALA A 781 -32.13 23.15 -50.58
CA ALA A 781 -32.29 22.54 -51.90
C ALA A 781 -32.86 23.54 -52.91
N TYR A 782 -33.86 24.36 -52.52
CA TYR A 782 -34.37 25.44 -53.36
C TYR A 782 -33.32 26.51 -53.64
N TYR A 783 -32.54 26.91 -52.64
CA TYR A 783 -31.46 27.88 -52.79
C TYR A 783 -30.40 27.39 -53.78
N TYR A 784 -29.88 26.17 -53.59
CA TYR A 784 -28.85 25.64 -54.46
C TYR A 784 -29.36 25.35 -55.89
N ARG A 785 -30.62 24.95 -56.03
CA ARG A 785 -31.26 24.86 -57.36
C ARG A 785 -31.40 26.24 -58.01
N GLY A 786 -31.75 27.27 -57.24
CA GLY A 786 -31.84 28.65 -57.69
C GLY A 786 -30.52 29.23 -58.19
N ILE A 787 -29.42 29.04 -57.44
CA ILE A 787 -28.08 29.47 -57.90
C ILE A 787 -27.57 28.62 -59.08
N THR A 788 -28.02 27.37 -59.20
CA THR A 788 -27.75 26.54 -60.39
C THR A 788 -28.40 27.14 -61.63
N PHE A 789 -29.66 27.57 -61.53
CA PHE A 789 -30.33 28.29 -62.62
C PHE A 789 -29.68 29.66 -62.91
N LEU A 790 -29.21 30.35 -61.88
CA LEU A 790 -28.45 31.60 -62.04
C LEU A 790 -27.18 31.36 -62.87
N ALA A 791 -26.43 30.29 -62.58
CA ALA A 791 -25.24 29.90 -63.32
C ALA A 791 -25.54 29.49 -64.78
N GLN A 792 -26.76 29.01 -65.05
CA GLN A 792 -27.26 28.74 -66.40
C GLN A 792 -27.86 29.98 -67.10
N ASN A 793 -27.84 31.16 -66.46
CA ASN A 793 -28.46 32.40 -66.93
C ASN A 793 -30.00 32.32 -67.07
N SER A 794 -30.65 31.36 -66.40
CA SER A 794 -32.11 31.21 -66.33
C SER A 794 -32.67 32.07 -65.19
N LEU A 795 -32.65 33.40 -65.38
CA LEU A 795 -32.94 34.37 -64.31
C LEU A 795 -34.34 34.26 -63.70
N LYS A 796 -35.37 33.93 -64.51
CA LYS A 796 -36.75 33.76 -64.02
C LYS A 796 -36.86 32.59 -63.03
N ASP A 797 -36.26 31.45 -63.37
CA ASP A 797 -36.28 30.26 -62.53
C ASP A 797 -35.38 30.43 -61.30
N ALA A 798 -34.26 31.15 -61.43
CA ALA A 798 -33.40 31.50 -60.30
C ALA A 798 -34.17 32.30 -59.25
N VAL A 799 -34.82 33.41 -59.64
CA VAL A 799 -35.63 34.23 -58.72
C VAL A 799 -36.75 33.40 -58.10
N LYS A 800 -37.47 32.59 -58.89
CA LYS A 800 -38.54 31.71 -58.39
C LYS A 800 -38.06 30.77 -57.28
N ASN A 801 -36.96 30.07 -57.50
CA ASN A 801 -36.45 29.08 -56.55
C ASN A 801 -35.84 29.74 -55.30
N ILE A 802 -35.07 30.82 -55.45
CA ILE A 802 -34.51 31.51 -54.28
C ILE A 802 -35.61 32.20 -53.46
N SER A 803 -36.66 32.73 -54.11
CA SER A 803 -37.84 33.25 -53.40
C SER A 803 -38.50 32.16 -52.56
N LYS A 804 -38.61 30.94 -53.10
CA LYS A 804 -39.16 29.79 -52.35
C LYS A 804 -38.26 29.41 -51.17
N ALA A 805 -36.94 29.45 -51.33
CA ALA A 805 -36.01 29.25 -50.20
C ALA A 805 -36.20 30.31 -49.09
N LEU A 806 -36.42 31.57 -49.47
CA LEU A 806 -36.69 32.68 -48.55
C LEU A 806 -38.09 32.61 -47.91
N GLU A 807 -39.06 31.97 -48.54
CA GLU A 807 -40.38 31.72 -47.93
C GLU A 807 -40.24 30.80 -46.70
N TYR A 808 -39.40 29.76 -46.82
CA TYR A 808 -39.14 28.83 -45.71
C TYR A 808 -38.13 29.34 -44.70
N PHE A 809 -37.13 30.12 -45.13
CA PHE A 809 -36.13 30.70 -44.23
C PHE A 809 -35.83 32.18 -44.57
N PRO A 810 -36.69 33.12 -44.10
CA PRO A 810 -36.64 34.53 -44.52
C PRO A 810 -35.40 35.30 -44.06
N GLU A 811 -34.80 34.93 -42.93
CA GLU A 811 -33.70 35.69 -42.32
C GLU A 811 -32.30 35.16 -42.73
N ASN A 812 -32.20 34.39 -43.82
CA ASN A 812 -30.91 33.92 -44.33
C ASN A 812 -30.20 34.98 -45.18
N PRO A 813 -29.03 35.50 -44.76
CA PRO A 813 -28.29 36.51 -45.53
C PRO A 813 -27.81 36.00 -46.88
N SER A 814 -27.35 34.75 -46.98
CA SER A 814 -26.85 34.16 -48.22
C SER A 814 -27.94 34.03 -49.28
N TYR A 815 -29.15 33.62 -48.88
CA TYR A 815 -30.28 33.50 -49.80
C TYR A 815 -30.71 34.88 -50.30
N ARG A 816 -30.79 35.87 -49.41
CA ARG A 816 -31.12 37.26 -49.78
C ARG A 816 -30.07 37.90 -50.67
N TYR A 817 -28.81 37.60 -50.44
CA TYR A 817 -27.72 38.06 -51.28
C TYR A 817 -27.80 37.43 -52.68
N ALA A 818 -28.10 36.14 -52.77
CA ALA A 818 -28.24 35.46 -54.07
C ALA A 818 -29.44 35.95 -54.88
N ILE A 819 -30.60 36.20 -54.24
CA ILE A 819 -31.75 36.76 -54.96
C ILE A 819 -31.49 38.20 -55.40
N ALA A 820 -30.76 38.99 -54.61
CA ALA A 820 -30.35 40.33 -54.98
C ALA A 820 -29.46 40.33 -56.24
N ASN A 821 -28.51 39.38 -56.32
CA ASN A 821 -27.71 39.16 -57.53
C ASN A 821 -28.58 38.75 -58.72
N ALA A 822 -29.58 37.89 -58.52
CA ALA A 822 -30.51 37.48 -59.56
C ALA A 822 -31.32 38.67 -60.12
N TYR A 823 -31.83 39.55 -59.25
CA TYR A 823 -32.53 40.77 -59.64
C TYR A 823 -31.61 41.76 -60.35
N TYR A 824 -30.37 41.93 -59.87
CA TYR A 824 -29.37 42.77 -60.52
C TYR A 824 -29.10 42.33 -61.97
N LEU A 825 -28.88 41.02 -62.19
CA LEU A 825 -28.68 40.46 -63.54
C LEU A 825 -29.94 40.54 -64.41
N LYS A 826 -31.12 40.56 -63.80
CA LYS A 826 -32.40 40.78 -64.49
C LYS A 826 -32.67 42.26 -64.82
N LYS A 827 -31.79 43.17 -64.38
CA LYS A 827 -31.90 44.63 -64.50
C LYS A 827 -33.05 45.23 -63.68
N GLU A 828 -33.51 44.54 -62.64
CA GLU A 828 -34.50 45.02 -61.67
C GLU A 828 -33.76 45.58 -60.44
N TYR A 829 -33.15 46.76 -60.60
CA TYR A 829 -32.18 47.29 -59.65
C TYR A 829 -32.79 47.70 -58.31
N GLU A 830 -34.01 48.19 -58.28
CA GLU A 830 -34.72 48.57 -57.06
C GLU A 830 -34.94 47.37 -56.13
N GLU A 831 -35.35 46.22 -56.68
CA GLU A 831 -35.51 44.98 -55.92
C GLU A 831 -34.16 44.40 -55.45
N ALA A 832 -33.11 44.54 -56.27
CA ALA A 832 -31.75 44.18 -55.85
C ALA A 832 -31.29 45.02 -54.65
N ILE A 833 -31.48 46.34 -54.70
CA ILE A 833 -31.13 47.28 -53.61
C ILE A 833 -31.87 46.93 -52.32
N LYS A 834 -33.17 46.63 -52.40
CA LYS A 834 -34.00 46.25 -51.25
C LYS A 834 -33.48 44.99 -50.57
N ASN A 835 -33.14 43.97 -51.36
CA ASN A 835 -32.62 42.71 -50.83
C ASN A 835 -31.22 42.88 -50.23
N TYR A 836 -30.29 43.57 -50.89
CA TYR A 836 -28.96 43.87 -50.31
C TYR A 836 -29.05 44.71 -49.04
N THR A 837 -29.98 45.66 -48.97
CA THR A 837 -30.21 46.44 -47.74
C THR A 837 -30.67 45.55 -46.60
N THR A 838 -31.49 44.54 -46.90
CA THR A 838 -31.91 43.55 -45.91
C THR A 838 -30.73 42.70 -45.45
N VAL A 839 -29.84 42.27 -46.35
CA VAL A 839 -28.61 41.55 -46.00
C VAL A 839 -27.77 42.33 -44.99
N LEU A 840 -27.51 43.63 -45.26
CA LEU A 840 -26.74 44.49 -44.36
C LEU A 840 -27.39 44.71 -42.99
N ARG A 841 -28.71 44.50 -42.87
CA ARG A 841 -29.43 44.59 -41.60
C ARG A 841 -29.32 43.31 -40.78
N ILE A 842 -29.34 42.15 -41.44
CA ILE A 842 -29.42 40.83 -40.78
C ILE A 842 -28.05 40.17 -40.58
N ASP A 843 -27.06 40.50 -41.43
CA ASP A 843 -25.69 40.02 -41.32
C ASP A 843 -24.87 40.86 -40.33
N SER A 844 -25.20 40.74 -39.05
CA SER A 844 -24.57 41.50 -37.94
C SER A 844 -23.06 41.24 -37.78
N ILE A 845 -22.56 40.13 -38.32
CA ILE A 845 -21.15 39.70 -38.23
C ILE A 845 -20.36 40.06 -39.51
N ASN A 846 -21.00 40.71 -40.49
CA ASN A 846 -20.42 41.14 -41.76
C ASN A 846 -19.71 40.00 -42.51
N THR A 847 -20.38 38.85 -42.61
CA THR A 847 -19.90 37.66 -43.34
C THR A 847 -19.86 37.91 -44.85
N LEU A 848 -20.80 38.67 -45.40
CA LEU A 848 -20.89 39.02 -46.82
C LEU A 848 -20.36 40.44 -47.06
N LYS A 849 -19.06 40.63 -46.86
CA LYS A 849 -18.38 41.94 -46.88
C LYS A 849 -18.60 42.74 -48.17
N ASP A 850 -18.75 42.05 -49.31
CA ASP A 850 -18.95 42.69 -50.61
C ASP A 850 -20.39 43.18 -50.86
N THR A 851 -21.31 42.96 -49.91
CA THR A 851 -22.72 43.39 -50.03
C THR A 851 -22.84 44.89 -50.26
N LYS A 852 -22.05 45.72 -49.57
CA LYS A 852 -22.06 47.19 -49.80
C LYS A 852 -21.62 47.52 -51.22
N HIS A 853 -20.57 46.87 -51.72
CA HIS A 853 -20.12 47.06 -53.09
C HIS A 853 -21.21 46.68 -54.11
N ARG A 854 -21.85 45.52 -53.95
CA ARG A 854 -22.93 45.06 -54.83
C ARG A 854 -24.16 45.96 -54.79
N ARG A 855 -24.54 46.46 -53.60
CA ARG A 855 -25.63 47.43 -53.46
C ARG A 855 -25.26 48.77 -54.08
N GLY A 856 -24.03 49.22 -53.88
CA GLY A 856 -23.47 50.41 -54.53
C GLY A 856 -23.57 50.32 -56.05
N LEU A 857 -23.15 49.20 -56.65
CA LEU A 857 -23.29 48.95 -58.09
C LEU A 857 -24.75 49.01 -58.54
N SER A 858 -25.66 48.45 -57.75
CA SER A 858 -27.10 48.52 -58.03
C SER A 858 -27.61 49.97 -57.98
N PHE A 859 -27.13 50.80 -57.05
CA PHE A 859 -27.42 52.23 -56.99
C PHE A 859 -26.87 52.99 -58.21
N VAL A 860 -25.68 52.64 -58.71
CA VAL A 860 -25.12 53.24 -59.95
C VAL A 860 -26.05 52.98 -61.13
N MET A 861 -26.49 51.74 -61.30
CA MET A 861 -27.39 51.35 -62.39
C MET A 861 -28.78 52.01 -62.27
N ALA A 862 -29.25 52.24 -61.05
CA ALA A 862 -30.46 53.01 -60.75
C ALA A 862 -30.25 54.54 -60.76
N GLN A 863 -29.07 55.04 -61.17
CA GLN A 863 -28.70 56.46 -61.22
C GLN A 863 -28.77 57.22 -59.88
N ASN A 864 -28.65 56.51 -58.75
CA ASN A 864 -28.59 57.09 -57.41
C ASN A 864 -27.12 57.20 -56.93
N TYR A 865 -26.41 58.17 -57.48
CA TYR A 865 -24.95 58.28 -57.29
C TYR A 865 -24.54 58.66 -55.86
N GLU A 866 -25.36 59.41 -55.12
CA GLU A 866 -25.07 59.81 -53.74
C GLU A 866 -25.01 58.59 -52.81
N LYS A 867 -26.01 57.71 -52.88
CA LYS A 867 -26.04 56.49 -52.09
C LYS A 867 -24.99 55.49 -52.56
N ALA A 868 -24.72 55.41 -53.86
CA ALA A 868 -23.64 54.59 -54.40
C ALA A 868 -22.28 55.04 -53.84
N LEU A 869 -21.98 56.34 -53.85
CA LEU A 869 -20.74 56.89 -53.33
C LEU A 869 -20.55 56.56 -51.85
N LYS A 870 -21.61 56.68 -51.06
CA LYS A 870 -21.60 56.28 -49.64
C LYS A 870 -21.19 54.80 -49.49
N ASP A 871 -21.88 53.88 -50.17
CA ASP A 871 -21.59 52.45 -50.08
C ASP A 871 -20.17 52.09 -50.55
N PHE A 872 -19.69 52.70 -51.63
CA PHE A 872 -18.32 52.53 -52.12
C PHE A 872 -17.29 53.05 -51.12
N SER A 873 -17.53 54.22 -50.53
CA SER A 873 -16.63 54.81 -49.54
C SER A 873 -16.52 53.95 -48.26
N GLU A 874 -17.63 53.41 -47.79
CA GLU A 874 -17.65 52.53 -46.62
C GLU A 874 -17.00 51.18 -46.93
N TYR A 875 -17.19 50.63 -48.13
CA TYR A 875 -16.55 49.37 -48.54
C TYR A 875 -15.04 49.52 -48.80
N ASN A 876 -14.58 50.70 -49.25
CA ASN A 876 -13.17 50.99 -49.53
C ASN A 876 -12.25 50.68 -48.34
N ALA A 877 -12.72 50.92 -47.11
CA ALA A 877 -11.95 50.63 -45.90
C ALA A 877 -11.81 49.13 -45.58
N SER A 878 -12.60 48.27 -46.25
CA SER A 878 -12.71 46.84 -45.98
C SER A 878 -12.59 45.97 -47.23
N VAL A 879 -12.01 46.50 -48.31
CA VAL A 879 -11.84 45.75 -49.57
C VAL A 879 -10.95 44.54 -49.31
N GLU A 880 -11.40 43.37 -49.73
CA GLU A 880 -10.65 42.13 -49.55
C GLU A 880 -9.45 42.07 -50.50
N SER A 881 -8.34 41.53 -50.00
CA SER A 881 -7.13 41.29 -50.81
C SER A 881 -7.46 40.46 -52.05
N GLY A 882 -7.05 40.94 -53.21
CA GLY A 882 -7.33 40.36 -54.53
C GLY A 882 -8.59 40.89 -55.22
N LYS A 883 -9.38 41.78 -54.58
CA LYS A 883 -10.57 42.42 -55.18
C LYS A 883 -10.38 43.91 -55.46
N GLU A 884 -9.24 44.49 -55.10
CA GLU A 884 -8.94 45.91 -55.21
C GLU A 884 -9.02 46.41 -56.64
N THR A 885 -8.44 45.66 -57.59
CA THR A 885 -8.45 46.03 -59.01
C THR A 885 -9.88 46.22 -59.54
N ILE A 886 -10.78 45.27 -59.25
CA ILE A 886 -12.18 45.31 -59.67
C ILE A 886 -12.89 46.46 -58.96
N PHE A 887 -12.74 46.56 -57.63
CA PHE A 887 -13.39 47.59 -56.85
C PHE A 887 -13.00 49.02 -57.28
N TYR A 888 -11.71 49.32 -57.42
CA TYR A 888 -11.26 50.64 -57.85
C TYR A 888 -11.66 50.95 -59.30
N THR A 889 -11.78 49.93 -60.15
CA THR A 889 -12.32 50.10 -61.50
C THR A 889 -13.80 50.51 -61.45
N ASP A 890 -14.62 49.77 -60.70
CA ASP A 890 -16.03 50.08 -60.48
C ASP A 890 -16.21 51.48 -59.85
N TYR A 891 -15.32 51.85 -58.92
CA TYR A 891 -15.33 53.15 -58.26
C TYR A 891 -14.94 54.28 -59.24
N GLY A 892 -13.97 54.04 -60.14
CA GLY A 892 -13.62 54.95 -61.21
C GLY A 892 -14.79 55.20 -62.16
N PHE A 893 -15.53 54.16 -62.54
CA PHE A 893 -16.72 54.28 -63.37
C PHE A 893 -17.85 55.06 -62.69
N LEU A 894 -18.04 54.91 -61.37
CA LEU A 894 -18.97 55.76 -60.61
C LEU A 894 -18.59 57.24 -60.73
N TYR A 895 -17.33 57.62 -60.50
CA TYR A 895 -16.90 59.01 -60.64
C TYR A 895 -17.04 59.54 -62.07
N LEU A 896 -16.79 58.69 -63.06
CA LEU A 896 -16.99 59.03 -64.47
C LEU A 896 -18.48 59.33 -64.76
N GLN A 897 -19.42 58.53 -64.23
CA GLN A 897 -20.86 58.79 -64.36
C GLN A 897 -21.28 60.10 -63.67
N MET A 898 -20.61 60.46 -62.57
CA MET A 898 -20.78 61.74 -61.88
C MET A 898 -20.08 62.93 -62.57
N LYS A 899 -19.41 62.71 -63.71
CA LYS A 899 -18.60 63.71 -64.45
C LYS A 899 -17.43 64.29 -63.64
N GLN A 900 -16.85 63.50 -62.74
CA GLN A 900 -15.71 63.87 -61.88
C GLN A 900 -14.42 63.24 -62.40
N ASP A 901 -13.96 63.69 -63.56
CA ASP A 901 -12.87 63.08 -64.34
C ASP A 901 -11.55 62.91 -63.57
N SER A 902 -11.17 63.91 -62.75
CA SER A 902 -9.93 63.86 -61.97
C SER A 902 -9.96 62.73 -60.93
N LEU A 903 -11.09 62.56 -60.24
CA LEU A 903 -11.28 61.47 -59.28
C LEU A 903 -11.42 60.12 -59.97
N ALA A 904 -12.09 60.06 -61.13
CA ALA A 904 -12.14 58.85 -61.95
C ALA A 904 -10.74 58.39 -62.40
N THR A 905 -9.90 59.32 -62.88
CA THR A 905 -8.50 59.04 -63.24
C THR A 905 -7.73 58.45 -62.06
N MET A 906 -7.88 59.04 -60.88
CA MET A 906 -7.22 58.58 -59.66
C MET A 906 -7.60 57.14 -59.31
N GLN A 907 -8.90 56.77 -59.38
CA GLN A 907 -9.31 55.40 -59.06
C GLN A 907 -8.86 54.40 -60.12
N PHE A 908 -8.95 54.71 -61.42
CA PHE A 908 -8.43 53.81 -62.45
C PHE A 908 -6.92 53.58 -62.32
N ASN A 909 -6.15 54.62 -62.01
CA ASN A 909 -4.72 54.45 -61.73
C ASN A 909 -4.48 53.59 -60.48
N LYS A 910 -5.31 53.71 -59.43
CA LYS A 910 -5.24 52.79 -58.29
C LYS A 910 -5.51 51.35 -58.70
N ALA A 911 -6.51 51.09 -59.54
CA ALA A 911 -6.74 49.74 -60.08
C ALA A 911 -5.50 49.21 -60.83
N LEU A 912 -4.86 50.05 -61.65
CA LEU A 912 -3.67 49.69 -62.42
C LEU A 912 -2.40 49.53 -61.56
N LEU A 913 -2.33 50.13 -60.37
CA LEU A 913 -1.26 49.82 -59.41
C LEU A 913 -1.35 48.38 -58.91
N HIS A 914 -2.56 47.84 -58.77
CA HIS A 914 -2.77 46.44 -58.36
C HIS A 914 -2.66 45.47 -59.54
N THR A 915 -3.08 45.87 -60.74
CA THR A 915 -2.97 45.04 -61.95
C THR A 915 -2.69 45.92 -63.16
N SER A 916 -1.41 45.97 -63.57
CA SER A 916 -0.89 46.93 -64.55
C SER A 916 -1.53 46.89 -65.93
N GLU A 917 -2.14 45.77 -66.31
CA GLU A 917 -2.77 45.56 -67.62
C GLU A 917 -4.26 45.20 -67.50
N PHE A 918 -4.97 45.76 -66.51
CA PHE A 918 -6.40 45.48 -66.35
C PHE A 918 -7.25 46.18 -67.45
N PRO A 919 -7.91 45.43 -68.34
CA PRO A 919 -8.54 46.00 -69.55
C PRO A 919 -9.62 47.03 -69.24
N GLU A 920 -10.43 46.78 -68.21
CA GLU A 920 -11.56 47.60 -67.82
C GLU A 920 -11.12 48.95 -67.24
N ALA A 921 -10.03 48.98 -66.46
CA ALA A 921 -9.46 50.22 -65.93
C ALA A 921 -8.77 51.05 -67.02
N LEU A 922 -8.04 50.40 -67.94
CA LEU A 922 -7.46 51.07 -69.12
C LEU A 922 -8.55 51.68 -69.99
N TYR A 923 -9.65 50.96 -70.19
CA TYR A 923 -10.81 51.48 -70.91
C TYR A 923 -11.48 52.66 -70.17
N GLY A 924 -11.57 52.58 -68.84
CA GLY A 924 -12.04 53.69 -68.00
C GLY A 924 -11.20 54.97 -68.20
N LEU A 925 -9.87 54.86 -68.21
CA LEU A 925 -8.98 55.99 -68.52
C LEU A 925 -9.20 56.55 -69.93
N ALA A 926 -9.38 55.68 -70.93
CA ALA A 926 -9.72 56.14 -72.27
C ALA A 926 -10.99 56.99 -72.31
N CYS A 927 -12.04 56.58 -71.56
CA CYS A 927 -13.26 57.37 -71.45
C CYS A 927 -13.00 58.74 -70.83
N VAL A 928 -12.16 58.82 -69.80
CA VAL A 928 -11.78 60.10 -69.16
C VAL A 928 -11.00 61.01 -70.13
N TYR A 929 -10.12 60.47 -70.97
CA TYR A 929 -9.41 61.28 -71.95
C TYR A 929 -10.33 61.77 -73.07
N ASP A 930 -11.34 60.97 -73.45
CA ASP A 930 -12.36 61.37 -74.43
C ASP A 930 -13.26 62.50 -73.89
N THR A 931 -13.69 62.45 -72.62
CA THR A 931 -14.47 63.54 -71.97
C THR A 931 -13.68 64.85 -71.91
N ARG A 932 -12.34 64.77 -71.87
CA ARG A 932 -11.41 65.92 -71.93
C ARG A 932 -11.04 66.36 -73.35
N ASN A 933 -11.67 65.81 -74.39
CA ASN A 933 -11.36 66.02 -75.81
C ASN A 933 -9.91 65.65 -76.22
N ASN A 934 -9.19 64.85 -75.43
CA ASN A 934 -7.84 64.37 -75.76
C ASN A 934 -7.91 63.05 -76.53
N THR A 935 -8.12 63.17 -77.84
CA THR A 935 -8.37 62.02 -78.73
C THR A 935 -7.18 61.08 -78.86
N ASN A 936 -5.94 61.60 -78.82
CA ASN A 936 -4.74 60.78 -79.02
C ASN A 936 -4.49 59.85 -77.83
N ASP A 937 -4.59 60.37 -76.61
CA ASP A 937 -4.42 59.56 -75.40
C ASP A 937 -5.62 58.61 -75.21
N ALA A 938 -6.84 59.06 -75.48
CA ALA A 938 -8.02 58.19 -75.46
C ALA A 938 -7.82 56.97 -76.39
N MET A 939 -7.32 57.18 -77.61
CA MET A 939 -7.00 56.11 -78.56
C MET A 939 -5.93 55.15 -78.03
N LEU A 940 -4.85 55.68 -77.46
CA LEU A 940 -3.76 54.87 -76.90
C LEU A 940 -4.27 53.90 -75.82
N TYR A 941 -5.10 54.39 -74.90
CA TYR A 941 -5.63 53.57 -73.80
C TYR A 941 -6.69 52.56 -74.26
N VAL A 942 -7.51 52.87 -75.27
CA VAL A 942 -8.41 51.88 -75.92
C VAL A 942 -7.60 50.77 -76.57
N GLU A 943 -6.54 51.11 -77.29
CA GLU A 943 -5.67 50.11 -77.93
C GLU A 943 -4.97 49.22 -76.90
N LYS A 944 -4.45 49.80 -75.81
CA LYS A 944 -3.88 49.03 -74.69
C LYS A 944 -4.90 48.09 -74.05
N ALA A 945 -6.13 48.55 -73.81
CA ALA A 945 -7.19 47.72 -73.26
C ALA A 945 -7.50 46.51 -74.17
N LEU A 946 -7.61 46.74 -75.49
CA LEU A 946 -7.94 45.71 -76.48
C LEU A 946 -6.78 44.74 -76.76
N LEU A 947 -5.53 45.19 -76.70
CA LEU A 947 -4.33 44.36 -76.94
C LEU A 947 -4.06 43.33 -75.83
N SER A 948 -4.62 43.53 -74.64
CA SER A 948 -4.54 42.59 -73.51
C SER A 948 -5.08 41.18 -73.82
N LYS A 949 -5.86 41.00 -74.90
CA LYS A 949 -6.62 39.78 -75.25
C LYS A 949 -7.58 39.27 -74.17
N GLN A 950 -7.85 40.07 -73.11
CA GLN A 950 -8.68 39.68 -71.97
C GLN A 950 -10.08 40.32 -71.96
N LEU A 951 -10.40 41.20 -72.92
CA LEU A 951 -11.75 41.74 -73.10
C LEU A 951 -12.69 40.65 -73.65
N ASN A 952 -13.46 40.03 -72.75
CA ASN A 952 -14.38 38.97 -73.15
C ASN A 952 -15.65 39.53 -73.83
N LYS A 953 -16.23 38.72 -74.72
CA LYS A 953 -17.43 39.05 -75.51
C LYS A 953 -18.62 39.43 -74.63
N SER A 954 -18.73 38.86 -73.43
CA SER A 954 -19.80 39.12 -72.47
C SER A 954 -19.73 40.54 -71.91
N PHE A 955 -18.55 41.03 -71.53
CA PHE A 955 -18.34 42.38 -71.00
C PHE A 955 -18.63 43.45 -72.06
N VAL A 956 -18.15 43.21 -73.29
CA VAL A 956 -18.40 44.10 -74.44
C VAL A 956 -19.87 44.16 -74.83
N ILE A 957 -20.60 43.03 -74.78
CA ILE A 957 -22.04 42.98 -75.09
C ILE A 957 -22.89 43.58 -73.95
N TYR A 958 -22.57 43.29 -72.68
CA TYR A 958 -23.35 43.79 -71.54
C TYR A 958 -23.24 45.30 -71.36
N ASN A 959 -22.07 45.85 -71.69
CA ASN A 959 -21.80 47.28 -71.66
C ASN A 959 -21.83 47.90 -73.06
N GLU A 960 -22.28 47.23 -74.12
CA GLU A 960 -22.24 47.74 -75.51
C GLU A 960 -22.91 49.13 -75.62
N GLU A 961 -24.03 49.30 -74.92
CA GLU A 961 -24.74 50.57 -74.83
C GLU A 961 -23.96 51.64 -74.05
N PHE A 962 -23.21 51.24 -73.02
CA PHE A 962 -22.36 52.12 -72.21
C PHE A 962 -21.09 52.55 -72.97
N PHE A 963 -20.45 51.61 -73.67
CA PHE A 963 -19.27 51.84 -74.52
C PHE A 963 -19.60 52.80 -75.67
N LEU A 964 -20.75 52.61 -76.33
CA LEU A 964 -21.20 53.48 -77.42
C LEU A 964 -21.75 54.83 -76.92
N LYS A 965 -22.26 54.91 -75.69
CA LYS A 965 -22.83 56.14 -75.10
C LYS A 965 -21.75 57.08 -74.58
N ASN A 966 -20.63 56.57 -74.06
CA ASN A 966 -19.53 57.41 -73.56
C ASN A 966 -18.60 57.92 -74.68
N LEU A 967 -18.51 57.21 -75.82
CA LEU A 967 -17.71 57.63 -76.99
C LEU A 967 -18.47 58.58 -77.96
N ARG A 968 -19.64 59.10 -77.56
CA ARG A 968 -20.58 59.80 -78.46
C ARG A 968 -20.00 61.04 -79.16
N ASN A 969 -18.91 61.61 -78.66
CA ASN A 969 -18.30 62.81 -79.24
C ASN A 969 -17.21 62.51 -80.29
N ASN A 970 -16.77 61.25 -80.43
CA ASN A 970 -15.65 60.91 -81.29
C ASN A 970 -16.02 59.89 -82.38
N LYS A 971 -16.54 60.39 -83.50
CA LYS A 971 -16.96 59.58 -84.67
C LYS A 971 -15.83 58.70 -85.22
N ILE A 972 -14.56 59.08 -85.05
CA ILE A 972 -13.39 58.32 -85.51
C ILE A 972 -13.21 57.06 -84.64
N LEU A 973 -13.27 57.22 -83.32
CA LEU A 973 -13.22 56.13 -82.34
C LEU A 973 -14.35 55.12 -82.54
N ALA A 974 -15.60 55.59 -82.70
CA ALA A 974 -16.74 54.73 -82.95
C ALA A 974 -16.60 53.91 -84.26
N LYS A 975 -16.06 54.53 -85.32
CA LYS A 975 -15.85 53.90 -86.64
C LYS A 975 -14.71 52.88 -86.61
N ARG A 976 -13.62 53.15 -85.85
CA ARG A 976 -12.47 52.25 -85.69
C ARG A 976 -12.78 51.07 -84.76
N TYR A 977 -13.52 51.30 -83.68
CA TYR A 977 -14.09 50.25 -82.84
C TYR A 977 -15.01 49.31 -83.66
N SER A 978 -15.88 49.88 -84.49
CA SER A 978 -16.73 49.11 -85.42
C SER A 978 -15.93 48.35 -86.50
N ALA A 979 -14.78 48.89 -86.94
CA ALA A 979 -13.89 48.21 -87.88
C ALA A 979 -13.11 47.06 -87.22
N LEU A 980 -12.73 47.20 -85.95
CA LEU A 980 -12.10 46.15 -85.15
C LEU A 980 -13.10 45.05 -84.77
N LYS A 981 -14.39 45.37 -84.57
CA LYS A 981 -15.50 44.39 -84.46
C LYS A 981 -15.63 43.48 -85.71
N LYS A 982 -15.28 43.99 -86.91
CA LYS A 982 -15.34 43.26 -88.18
C LYS A 982 -14.12 42.39 -88.46
N LYS A 983 -12.96 42.68 -87.87
CA LYS A 983 -11.78 41.79 -87.91
C LYS A 983 -11.93 40.79 -86.77
N ASN A 984 -12.22 39.52 -87.07
CA ASN A 984 -12.33 38.39 -86.13
C ASN A 984 -11.06 38.17 -85.27
N LEU A 985 -10.76 39.07 -84.33
CA LEU A 985 -9.80 38.89 -83.24
C LEU A 985 -10.51 38.58 -81.91
N LEU A 986 -11.83 38.37 -81.94
CA LEU A 986 -12.63 37.90 -80.81
C LEU A 986 -12.65 36.37 -80.82
N SER A 987 -11.90 35.75 -79.91
CA SER A 987 -11.85 34.30 -79.74
C SER A 987 -13.25 33.71 -79.48
N SER A 988 -13.51 32.58 -80.15
CA SER A 988 -14.60 31.65 -79.84
C SER A 988 -14.52 31.19 -78.38
N PRO A 989 -15.65 30.99 -77.68
CA PRO A 989 -15.66 30.45 -76.33
C PRO A 989 -15.40 28.94 -76.41
N ASN A 990 -14.18 28.53 -76.10
CA ASN A 990 -13.88 27.22 -75.51
C ASN A 990 -13.11 27.46 -74.22
#